data_AF-A0A957Y9D3-F1
#
_entry.id   AF-A0A957Y9D3-F1
#
_cell.length_a   1.000
_cell.length_b   1.000
_cell.length_c   1.000
_cell.angle_alpha   90.00
_cell.angle_beta   90.00
_cell.angle_gamma   90.00
#
_symmetry.space_group_name_H-M   'P 1'
#
loop_
_entity.id
_entity.type
_entity.pdbx_description
1 polymer ?
#
loop_
_entity_poly.entity_id
_entity_poly.type
_entity_poly.pdbx_seq_one_letter_code
_entity_poly.pdbx_strand_id
1 'polypeptide(L)'
;MSAAAVWFAAAAAGAWPMMWSLVLVVIIYLLIGFYTIKRNISFATWVAADVIGVVLFCQLSIPHLPLEVTLLAALLAATIGFAIDLFVHRSPTVIWGSTIALACLLVITVSIIQPSLVTGSLRLLKDRILPTESTAYAELPRQDIERTLAFTNITNSIDAPFPTGIYNITFRDIDQDGYSDLYLWNTDEKKPITVYLRNNNGQTFVENDLPDTGDLLIEQTAQNSSKDSEILSPVEVSQSAIITDLDSDNDSDIIDIDAHKTLLVLDNDGNGHFSEKSLASIGLEEKQPATYITAADVNNDGLIDLLIINDNEASLYLNSDETLFELHQNFSPSFGISAGFVDFDNDGDNDLYFTGDSQIYVNNGQGDFSDGPSVPIEQLDTPQSTSFADSDNDGDLDFVVSAENGQSQLIRNDFDGGNWIKVQLDPMQQHNRFGAKIAVYQAQETEQNLVGLKNITQDETRIHFGLGPYDNVDVVVSYPDGTDIMRKNIRSGQTVLINDSNDGLDMVGYELTPYVEWSVENSDYTGNPYDIVASVTFTHEETKAVHKTEMFYADQGMWAFRFTATQPGQWSFTTTSQEAALNGLTGQILIYPNANAPGFMTNFGSKWGRTGTNEAFIPQYVMYGGPQDYHNNPAKIEADIQTFIVEHGFTGFNTPVFCRWFDIAQRSCNDIRLTDPNPDQKTFEALEELILHVYQAGGVVHIWAWGDDSRGENPKRWGINQAADRRLQRYIAARLGPLPGWSMGYGYDLWEWVSSEELTDWHNYMYAHFGWPHYLGARSHKNSLDQLSEAMEYSSYEQHRPDYNTYIKTIETRPEKPSFSEDRFRIRDEGRDKDYTMEDTRRGLWQSAMAGGVANIWGNVADAPGANEGLTASAPYPNPEWIKTYATFFDEHFTKDLEPCTNVSESACLESTDNARYILYQEETASITLGFANDVDQWNIIAVDTKKPYQEIPLNSQNLSGSVWVPPYLSDWAVAATKNQ
;
A
#
# COMPACT_ATOMS: atom_id res chain seq x y z
N MET A 1 41.91 27.71 29.05
CA MET A 1 43.21 28.34 28.72
C MET A 1 43.30 28.85 27.26
N SER A 2 42.19 29.05 26.56
CA SER A 2 42.14 29.61 25.19
C SER A 2 41.56 31.03 25.10
N ALA A 3 41.24 31.68 26.23
CA ALA A 3 40.76 33.07 26.27
C ALA A 3 41.84 34.11 26.67
N ALA A 4 43.02 33.67 27.11
CA ALA A 4 44.08 34.56 27.60
C ALA A 4 45.04 35.05 26.50
N ALA A 5 45.00 34.45 25.30
CA ALA A 5 45.88 34.82 24.18
C ALA A 5 45.36 36.01 23.36
N VAL A 6 44.06 36.30 23.40
CA VAL A 6 43.46 37.45 22.69
C VAL A 6 43.64 38.76 23.47
N TRP A 7 43.76 38.68 24.79
CA TRP A 7 43.86 39.85 25.67
C TRP A 7 45.24 40.51 25.69
N PHE A 8 46.31 39.78 25.36
CA PHE A 8 47.67 40.33 25.31
C PHE A 8 48.02 41.00 23.97
N ALA A 9 47.27 40.72 22.90
CA ALA A 9 47.49 41.36 21.58
C ALA A 9 46.89 42.78 21.51
N ALA A 10 45.82 43.07 22.26
CA ALA A 10 45.16 44.38 22.24
C ALA A 10 45.86 45.46 23.09
N ALA A 11 46.66 45.07 24.09
CA ALA A 11 47.35 46.01 24.98
C ALA A 11 48.58 46.69 24.34
N ALA A 12 49.03 46.23 23.17
CA ALA A 12 50.19 46.79 22.45
C ALA A 12 49.86 47.91 21.44
N ALA A 13 48.57 48.26 21.26
CA ALA A 13 48.13 49.17 20.19
C ALA A 13 47.49 50.49 20.68
N GLY A 14 47.76 50.95 21.91
CA GLY A 14 47.57 52.35 22.29
C GLY A 14 46.15 52.95 22.17
N ALA A 15 45.08 52.15 22.19
CA ALA A 15 43.70 52.61 22.04
C ALA A 15 43.00 52.87 23.39
N TRP A 16 43.56 53.76 24.21
CA TRP A 16 42.94 54.19 25.48
C TRP A 16 41.73 55.17 25.34
N PRO A 17 41.48 55.86 24.21
CA PRO A 17 40.28 56.69 24.07
C PRO A 17 38.97 55.93 23.78
N MET A 18 39.02 54.76 23.12
CA MET A 18 37.80 54.01 22.75
C MET A 18 37.13 53.34 23.96
N MET A 19 37.89 53.01 25.01
CA MET A 19 37.35 52.35 26.21
C MET A 19 36.43 53.27 27.03
N TRP A 20 36.67 54.58 27.07
CA TRP A 20 35.80 55.52 27.80
C TRP A 20 34.48 55.77 27.06
N SER A 21 34.50 55.77 25.73
CA SER A 21 33.29 55.92 24.91
C SER A 21 32.36 54.71 25.02
N LEU A 22 32.90 53.51 25.07
CA LEU A 22 32.11 52.28 25.26
C LEU A 22 31.48 52.20 26.64
N VAL A 23 32.20 52.61 27.69
CA VAL A 23 31.64 52.70 29.05
C VAL A 23 30.53 53.76 29.14
N LEU A 24 30.67 54.89 28.45
CA LEU A 24 29.63 55.92 28.42
C LEU A 24 28.36 55.45 27.69
N VAL A 25 28.51 54.71 26.59
CA VAL A 25 27.38 54.12 25.83
C VAL A 25 26.65 53.08 26.66
N VAL A 26 27.37 52.21 27.39
CA VAL A 26 26.76 51.22 28.28
C VAL A 26 26.02 51.88 29.45
N ILE A 27 26.56 52.97 30.01
CA ILE A 27 25.87 53.73 31.07
C ILE A 27 24.61 54.42 30.54
N ILE A 28 24.64 54.97 29.32
CA ILE A 28 23.47 55.57 28.68
C ILE A 28 22.39 54.50 28.38
N TYR A 29 22.77 53.33 27.89
CA TYR A 29 21.84 52.21 27.67
C TYR A 29 21.21 51.71 28.98
N LEU A 30 21.99 51.62 30.07
CA LEU A 30 21.47 51.24 31.38
C LEU A 30 20.53 52.30 31.97
N LEU A 31 20.80 53.59 31.75
CA LEU A 31 19.93 54.69 32.20
C LEU A 31 18.63 54.79 31.39
N ILE A 32 18.68 54.54 30.07
CA ILE A 32 17.50 54.50 29.19
C ILE A 32 16.64 53.27 29.51
N GLY A 33 17.26 52.10 29.71
CA GLY A 33 16.58 50.87 30.13
C GLY A 33 15.89 51.01 31.50
N PHE A 34 16.52 51.69 32.45
CA PHE A 34 15.87 52.00 33.74
C PHE A 34 14.73 53.01 33.63
N TYR A 35 14.75 53.89 32.63
CA TYR A 35 13.73 54.91 32.41
C TYR A 35 12.49 54.34 31.68
N THR A 36 12.68 53.35 30.78
CA THR A 36 11.60 52.73 29.99
C THR A 36 10.79 51.70 30.78
N ILE A 37 11.42 50.91 31.68
CA ILE A 37 10.72 49.93 32.53
C ILE A 37 9.66 50.60 33.44
N LYS A 38 9.79 51.90 33.72
CA LYS A 38 8.87 52.62 34.62
C LYS A 38 7.65 53.29 33.98
N ARG A 39 7.51 53.36 32.64
CA ARG A 39 6.46 54.21 32.03
C ARG A 39 5.70 53.71 30.79
N ASN A 40 5.84 52.45 30.35
CA ASN A 40 5.00 51.85 29.29
C ASN A 40 4.84 52.76 28.04
N ILE A 41 5.95 53.08 27.38
CA ILE A 41 5.97 53.91 26.17
C ILE A 41 5.88 53.00 24.93
N SER A 42 5.16 53.42 23.88
CA SER A 42 4.93 52.63 22.66
C SER A 42 6.19 52.41 21.82
N PHE A 43 6.26 51.25 21.16
CA PHE A 43 7.37 50.78 20.31
C PHE A 43 7.86 51.81 19.29
N ALA A 44 6.95 52.55 18.65
CA ALA A 44 7.30 53.59 17.69
C ALA A 44 8.13 54.73 18.30
N THR A 45 7.91 55.05 19.58
CA THR A 45 8.65 56.10 20.29
C THR A 45 10.05 55.63 20.70
N TRP A 46 10.23 54.32 20.89
CA TRP A 46 11.51 53.68 21.19
C TRP A 46 12.42 53.66 19.96
N VAL A 47 11.91 53.20 18.81
CA VAL A 47 12.66 53.20 17.53
C VAL A 47 13.05 54.62 17.12
N ALA A 48 12.15 55.60 17.29
CA ALA A 48 12.45 56.99 16.97
C ALA A 48 13.59 57.57 17.81
N ALA A 49 13.67 57.24 19.11
CA ALA A 49 14.72 57.74 19.98
C ALA A 49 16.10 57.13 19.66
N ASP A 50 16.16 55.84 19.36
CA ASP A 50 17.41 55.14 19.01
C ASP A 50 17.95 55.58 17.65
N VAL A 51 17.08 55.72 16.64
CA VAL A 51 17.48 56.21 15.32
C VAL A 51 18.01 57.64 15.41
N ILE A 52 17.36 58.52 16.18
CA ILE A 52 17.84 59.89 16.40
C ILE A 52 19.19 59.90 17.11
N GLY A 53 19.39 59.05 18.12
CA GLY A 53 20.64 58.95 18.88
C GLY A 53 21.82 58.49 18.02
N VAL A 54 21.63 57.45 17.20
CA VAL A 54 22.68 56.92 16.31
C VAL A 54 23.00 57.90 15.19
N VAL A 55 22.00 58.57 14.62
CA VAL A 55 22.23 59.59 13.58
C VAL A 55 23.01 60.78 14.14
N LEU A 56 22.66 61.28 15.33
CA LEU A 56 23.42 62.36 15.99
C LEU A 56 24.85 61.95 16.31
N PHE A 57 25.06 60.73 16.80
CA PHE A 57 26.39 60.22 17.12
C PHE A 57 27.29 60.11 15.88
N CYS A 58 26.77 59.55 14.78
CA CYS A 58 27.51 59.39 13.54
C CYS A 58 27.81 60.74 12.86
N GLN A 59 26.87 61.68 12.86
CA GLN A 59 27.08 63.02 12.30
C GLN A 59 28.05 63.88 13.12
N LEU A 60 28.10 63.69 14.45
CA LEU A 60 29.07 64.37 15.32
C LEU A 60 30.48 63.74 15.26
N SER A 61 30.56 62.43 15.04
CA SER A 61 31.83 61.70 15.02
C SER A 61 32.49 61.71 13.64
N ILE A 62 31.71 61.78 12.55
CA ILE A 62 32.18 61.78 11.16
C ILE A 62 31.38 62.82 10.36
N PRO A 63 31.81 64.10 10.34
CA PRO A 63 30.99 65.24 9.86
C PRO A 63 30.70 65.26 8.35
N HIS A 64 31.26 64.34 7.57
CA HIS A 64 31.11 64.26 6.12
C HIS A 64 30.38 63.00 5.65
N LEU A 65 29.81 62.22 6.58
CA LEU A 65 29.04 61.03 6.21
C LEU A 65 27.67 61.46 5.63
N PRO A 66 27.29 61.00 4.41
CA PRO A 66 25.99 61.35 3.83
C PRO A 66 24.84 60.92 4.74
N LEU A 67 23.83 61.79 4.90
CA LEU A 67 22.72 61.57 5.82
C LEU A 67 21.96 60.26 5.52
N GLU A 68 21.85 59.91 4.23
CA GLU A 68 21.22 58.68 3.72
C GLU A 68 21.94 57.41 4.22
N VAL A 69 23.28 57.40 4.19
CA VAL A 69 24.09 56.29 4.70
C VAL A 69 23.98 56.20 6.23
N THR A 70 23.85 57.35 6.89
CA THR A 70 23.71 57.43 8.34
C THR A 70 22.35 56.90 8.82
N LEU A 71 21.28 57.22 8.08
CA LEU A 71 19.93 56.71 8.31
C LEU A 71 19.86 55.20 8.08
N LEU A 72 20.50 54.69 7.02
CA LEU A 72 20.55 53.25 6.74
C LEU A 72 21.24 52.48 7.86
N ALA A 73 22.38 52.98 8.36
CA ALA A 73 23.12 52.37 9.46
C ALA A 73 22.32 52.41 10.79
N ALA A 74 21.60 53.51 11.05
CA ALA A 74 20.76 53.64 12.24
C ALA A 74 19.55 52.71 12.22
N LEU A 75 18.91 52.54 11.05
CA LEU A 75 17.81 51.59 10.84
C LEU A 75 18.27 50.14 11.00
N LEU A 76 19.46 49.81 10.49
CA LEU A 76 20.05 48.47 10.62
C LEU A 76 20.41 48.15 12.09
N ALA A 77 20.96 49.12 12.82
CA ALA A 77 21.28 48.96 14.24
C ALA A 77 20.01 48.78 15.11
N ALA A 78 18.94 49.53 14.81
CA ALA A 78 17.66 49.40 15.51
C ALA A 78 16.98 48.04 15.24
N THR A 79 17.10 47.51 14.02
CA THR A 79 16.56 46.18 13.66
C THR A 79 17.35 45.05 14.32
N ILE A 80 18.67 45.16 14.39
CA ILE A 80 19.51 44.17 15.10
C ILE A 80 19.23 44.22 16.61
N GLY A 81 19.10 45.41 17.21
CA GLY A 81 18.73 45.56 18.61
C GLY A 81 17.38 44.92 18.95
N PHE A 82 16.40 45.08 18.06
CA PHE A 82 15.08 44.47 18.20
C PHE A 82 15.11 42.95 18.03
N ALA A 83 15.90 42.43 17.09
CA ALA A 83 16.08 40.98 16.90
C ALA A 83 16.71 40.33 18.14
N ILE A 84 17.69 40.99 18.77
CA ILE A 84 18.32 40.52 20.01
C ILE A 84 17.32 40.54 21.18
N ASP A 85 16.49 41.57 21.32
CA ASP A 85 15.48 41.67 22.40
C ASP A 85 14.38 40.59 22.25
N LEU A 86 13.97 40.29 21.01
CA LEU A 86 13.07 39.17 20.70
C LEU A 86 13.69 37.80 21.00
N PHE A 87 14.97 37.62 20.68
CA PHE A 87 15.70 36.36 20.89
C PHE A 87 15.91 36.04 22.38
N VAL A 88 15.98 37.06 23.23
CA VAL A 88 16.25 36.88 24.67
C VAL A 88 14.94 36.73 25.47
N HIS A 89 13.77 37.18 24.97
CA HIS A 89 12.55 37.31 25.81
C HIS A 89 11.23 36.67 25.31
N ARG A 90 11.10 36.01 24.14
CA ARG A 90 9.84 35.33 23.74
C ARG A 90 10.01 34.00 22.95
N SER A 91 8.95 33.18 22.94
CA SER A 91 8.93 31.77 22.46
C SER A 91 9.05 31.61 20.93
N PRO A 92 9.45 30.42 20.43
CA PRO A 92 9.97 30.23 19.06
C PRO A 92 8.96 30.40 17.90
N THR A 93 7.66 30.32 18.16
CA THR A 93 6.61 30.31 17.13
C THR A 93 6.29 31.67 16.50
N VAL A 94 6.74 32.79 17.10
CA VAL A 94 6.53 34.15 16.52
C VAL A 94 7.65 34.55 15.53
N ILE A 95 8.70 33.73 15.42
CA ILE A 95 9.93 34.05 14.68
C ILE A 95 9.74 33.92 13.15
N TRP A 96 8.91 32.97 12.69
CA TRP A 96 8.78 32.69 11.25
C TRP A 96 7.92 33.71 10.48
N GLY A 97 6.77 34.10 11.03
CA GLY A 97 5.90 35.12 10.39
C GLY A 97 6.54 36.51 10.30
N SER A 98 7.44 36.83 11.24
CA SER A 98 8.11 38.14 11.31
C SER A 98 9.27 38.27 10.31
N THR A 99 9.91 37.15 9.96
CA THR A 99 11.07 37.12 9.05
C THR A 99 10.65 37.25 7.58
N ILE A 100 9.48 36.68 7.23
CA ILE A 100 8.84 36.83 5.91
C ILE A 100 8.36 38.27 5.70
N ALA A 101 7.74 38.88 6.70
CA ALA A 101 7.32 40.28 6.64
C ALA A 101 8.51 41.25 6.45
N LEU A 102 9.68 40.92 7.03
CA LEU A 102 10.94 41.67 6.87
C LEU A 102 11.54 41.52 5.47
N ALA A 103 11.47 40.32 4.86
CA ALA A 103 11.91 40.09 3.48
C ALA A 103 11.01 40.84 2.48
N CYS A 104 9.70 40.82 2.68
CA CYS A 104 8.75 41.56 1.85
C CYS A 104 8.95 43.09 1.95
N LEU A 105 9.19 43.63 3.14
CA LEU A 105 9.48 45.07 3.29
C LEU A 105 10.81 45.46 2.62
N LEU A 106 11.82 44.60 2.66
CA LEU A 106 13.11 44.85 2.00
C LEU A 106 12.96 44.88 0.47
N VAL A 107 12.20 43.94 -0.11
CA VAL A 107 11.92 43.85 -1.55
C VAL A 107 11.08 45.03 -2.05
N ILE A 108 10.07 45.45 -1.28
CA ILE A 108 9.23 46.62 -1.59
C ILE A 108 10.07 47.91 -1.52
N THR A 109 10.96 48.02 -0.54
CA THR A 109 11.81 49.22 -0.38
C THR A 109 12.86 49.33 -1.49
N VAL A 110 13.42 48.21 -1.96
CA VAL A 110 14.36 48.19 -3.09
C VAL A 110 13.66 48.49 -4.42
N SER A 111 12.42 48.01 -4.60
CA SER A 111 11.62 48.22 -5.83
C SER A 111 11.15 49.68 -6.01
N ILE A 112 11.00 50.46 -4.94
CA ILE A 112 10.52 51.85 -4.99
C ILE A 112 11.64 52.86 -5.31
N ILE A 113 12.90 52.53 -5.07
CA ILE A 113 14.00 53.53 -5.07
C ILE A 113 14.77 53.58 -6.40
N GLN A 114 14.84 52.52 -7.20
CA GLN A 114 15.46 52.56 -8.55
C GLN A 114 14.81 51.60 -9.57
N PRO A 115 13.91 52.08 -10.46
CA PRO A 115 13.19 51.24 -11.41
C PRO A 115 14.02 50.66 -12.57
N SER A 116 15.28 51.07 -12.76
CA SER A 116 16.05 50.79 -13.98
C SER A 116 17.02 49.60 -13.90
N LEU A 117 16.88 48.72 -12.89
CA LEU A 117 17.75 47.54 -12.69
C LEU A 117 17.02 46.20 -12.87
N VAL A 118 15.75 46.18 -13.28
CA VAL A 118 14.93 44.95 -13.32
C VAL A 118 14.93 44.22 -14.68
N THR A 119 15.54 44.75 -15.73
CA THR A 119 15.57 44.07 -17.03
C THR A 119 17.01 43.77 -17.46
N GLY A 120 17.46 42.54 -17.19
CA GLY A 120 18.67 41.99 -17.82
C GLY A 120 19.56 41.05 -16.99
N SER A 121 19.29 40.80 -15.71
CA SER A 121 20.21 40.00 -14.85
C SER A 121 19.59 38.75 -14.19
N LEU A 122 18.34 38.39 -14.51
CA LEU A 122 17.69 37.18 -13.97
C LEU A 122 18.09 35.88 -14.70
N ARG A 123 18.95 35.94 -15.73
CA ARG A 123 19.31 34.77 -16.56
C ARG A 123 20.74 34.24 -16.38
N LEU A 124 21.53 34.78 -15.44
CA LEU A 124 22.94 34.39 -15.24
C LEU A 124 23.33 34.10 -13.77
N LEU A 125 22.37 34.12 -12.84
CA LEU A 125 22.58 33.77 -11.43
C LEU A 125 22.00 32.40 -11.02
N LYS A 126 21.31 31.70 -11.93
CA LYS A 126 20.76 30.35 -11.69
C LYS A 126 21.84 29.25 -11.76
N ASP A 127 22.94 29.45 -12.50
CA ASP A 127 23.85 28.34 -12.86
C ASP A 127 25.24 28.33 -12.19
N ARG A 128 25.57 29.22 -11.23
CA ARG A 128 26.98 29.29 -10.71
C ARG A 128 27.24 29.55 -9.23
N ILE A 129 26.25 29.55 -8.33
CA ILE A 129 26.53 29.60 -6.89
C ILE A 129 25.59 28.68 -6.11
N LEU A 130 25.83 27.37 -6.20
CA LEU A 130 25.57 26.44 -5.10
C LEU A 130 26.69 25.39 -5.08
N PRO A 131 27.75 25.57 -4.28
CA PRO A 131 28.43 24.43 -3.70
C PRO A 131 27.57 23.93 -2.52
N THR A 132 27.21 22.65 -2.62
CA THR A 132 27.03 21.69 -1.54
C THR A 132 27.63 22.11 -0.19
N GLU A 133 26.77 22.26 0.83
CA GLU A 133 26.97 21.71 2.19
C GLU A 133 25.73 21.97 3.05
N SER A 134 25.20 20.88 3.58
CA SER A 134 24.14 20.82 4.57
C SER A 134 24.63 21.34 5.93
N THR A 135 23.76 22.03 6.67
CA THR A 135 23.92 22.19 8.12
C THR A 135 22.64 21.82 8.84
N ALA A 136 22.64 20.56 9.29
CA ALA A 136 21.89 19.93 10.37
C ALA A 136 21.08 20.85 11.31
N TYR A 137 19.76 20.71 11.25
CA TYR A 137 18.99 20.49 12.46
C TYR A 137 19.10 19.00 12.80
N ALA A 138 19.35 18.66 14.06
CA ALA A 138 19.42 17.28 14.52
C ALA A 138 18.02 16.66 14.55
N GLU A 139 17.50 16.35 13.37
CA GLU A 139 16.57 15.25 13.19
C GLU A 139 17.37 13.96 13.20
N LEU A 140 16.89 12.97 13.96
CA LEU A 140 17.37 11.60 13.82
C LEU A 140 17.17 11.19 12.35
N PRO A 141 18.13 10.49 11.73
CA PRO A 141 18.08 10.24 10.30
C PRO A 141 16.84 9.43 9.97
N ARG A 142 15.87 10.05 9.27
CA ARG A 142 15.00 9.30 8.37
C ARG A 142 15.93 8.80 7.26
N GLN A 143 15.97 7.49 7.04
CA GLN A 143 16.43 6.98 5.76
C GLN A 143 15.41 7.46 4.74
N ASP A 144 15.66 8.60 4.10
CA ASP A 144 15.03 8.90 2.83
C ASP A 144 15.64 7.89 1.85
N ILE A 145 14.96 6.77 1.68
CA ILE A 145 15.18 5.87 0.56
C ILE A 145 14.87 6.73 -0.66
N GLU A 146 15.84 6.94 -1.55
CA GLU A 146 15.56 7.49 -2.88
C GLU A 146 14.59 6.51 -3.56
N ARG A 147 13.29 6.81 -3.50
CA ARG A 147 12.24 6.02 -4.17
C ARG A 147 12.53 6.10 -5.65
N THR A 148 12.85 4.96 -6.23
CA THR A 148 13.35 4.87 -7.61
C THR A 148 12.41 3.98 -8.37
N LEU A 149 11.90 4.47 -9.50
CA LEU A 149 11.12 3.66 -10.43
C LEU A 149 11.92 2.41 -10.81
N ALA A 150 11.31 1.24 -10.59
CA ALA A 150 11.95 -0.06 -10.72
C ALA A 150 10.95 -1.06 -11.29
N PHE A 151 11.45 -2.07 -12.00
CA PHE A 151 10.62 -3.07 -12.65
C PHE A 151 11.19 -4.47 -12.43
N THR A 152 10.30 -5.44 -12.24
CA THR A 152 10.63 -6.85 -12.12
C THR A 152 9.90 -7.66 -13.18
N ASN A 153 10.63 -8.52 -13.89
CA ASN A 153 10.02 -9.47 -14.81
C ASN A 153 9.42 -10.64 -14.03
N ILE A 154 8.09 -10.67 -13.94
CA ILE A 154 7.33 -11.69 -13.21
C ILE A 154 6.70 -12.72 -14.14
N THR A 155 7.17 -12.88 -15.38
CA THR A 155 6.61 -13.85 -16.34
C THR A 155 6.54 -15.29 -15.79
N ASN A 156 7.40 -15.63 -14.83
CA ASN A 156 7.40 -16.94 -14.16
C ASN A 156 6.36 -17.09 -13.04
N SER A 157 5.61 -16.04 -12.68
CA SER A 157 4.48 -16.13 -11.73
C SER A 157 3.20 -16.68 -12.37
N ILE A 158 3.24 -16.94 -13.68
CA ILE A 158 2.15 -17.55 -14.42
C ILE A 158 2.30 -19.07 -14.37
N ASP A 159 1.30 -19.76 -13.82
CA ASP A 159 1.35 -21.22 -13.58
C ASP A 159 1.44 -22.03 -14.88
N ALA A 160 0.99 -21.44 -16.00
CA ALA A 160 1.18 -21.97 -17.34
C ALA A 160 1.91 -20.94 -18.22
N PRO A 161 3.03 -21.29 -18.88
CA PRO A 161 3.77 -20.34 -19.71
C PRO A 161 2.88 -19.80 -20.82
N PHE A 162 3.07 -18.53 -21.17
CA PHE A 162 2.35 -17.90 -22.27
C PHE A 162 2.45 -18.74 -23.55
N PRO A 163 1.33 -18.96 -24.29
CA PRO A 163 1.38 -19.62 -25.57
C PRO A 163 2.20 -18.77 -26.57
N THR A 164 2.83 -19.41 -27.54
CA THR A 164 3.44 -18.70 -28.68
C THR A 164 2.36 -18.20 -29.63
N GLY A 165 2.63 -17.15 -30.41
CA GLY A 165 1.71 -16.68 -31.45
C GLY A 165 0.67 -15.68 -30.95
N ILE A 166 0.97 -14.92 -29.90
CA ILE A 166 0.05 -13.93 -29.33
C ILE A 166 0.16 -12.63 -30.13
N TYR A 167 -0.96 -12.19 -30.71
CA TYR A 167 -1.02 -10.95 -31.50
C TYR A 167 -1.47 -9.76 -30.65
N ASN A 168 -2.40 -9.98 -29.71
CA ASN A 168 -2.91 -8.95 -28.83
C ASN A 168 -3.09 -9.51 -27.40
N ILE A 169 -2.82 -8.67 -26.41
CA ILE A 169 -2.99 -8.96 -24.99
C ILE A 169 -3.62 -7.74 -24.32
N THR A 170 -4.60 -7.96 -23.44
CA THR A 170 -5.22 -6.88 -22.66
C THR A 170 -5.47 -7.31 -21.23
N PHE A 171 -5.27 -6.37 -20.31
CA PHE A 171 -5.78 -6.49 -18.95
C PHE A 171 -7.28 -6.22 -18.92
N ARG A 172 -8.00 -7.01 -18.11
CA ARG A 172 -9.40 -6.77 -17.77
C ARG A 172 -9.79 -7.59 -16.55
N ASP A 173 -10.57 -7.04 -15.62
CA ASP A 173 -11.23 -7.80 -14.55
C ASP A 173 -12.43 -8.59 -15.15
N ILE A 174 -12.20 -9.85 -15.55
CA ILE A 174 -13.15 -10.68 -16.30
C ILE A 174 -14.12 -11.38 -15.34
N ASP A 175 -13.63 -11.83 -14.19
CA ASP A 175 -14.44 -12.54 -13.19
C ASP A 175 -15.02 -11.62 -12.10
N GLN A 176 -14.69 -10.32 -12.14
CA GLN A 176 -15.16 -9.28 -11.23
C GLN A 176 -14.70 -9.46 -9.80
N ASP A 177 -13.55 -10.09 -9.58
CA ASP A 177 -12.98 -10.27 -8.24
C ASP A 177 -12.16 -9.07 -7.74
N GLY A 178 -11.91 -8.11 -8.64
CA GLY A 178 -11.19 -6.88 -8.38
C GLY A 178 -9.73 -6.90 -8.78
N TYR A 179 -9.18 -8.02 -9.24
CA TYR A 179 -7.85 -8.07 -9.86
C TYR A 179 -7.94 -7.99 -11.38
N SER A 180 -6.87 -7.53 -12.02
CA SER A 180 -6.84 -7.44 -13.48
C SER A 180 -6.38 -8.77 -14.08
N ASP A 181 -7.25 -9.43 -14.85
CA ASP A 181 -6.97 -10.67 -15.57
C ASP A 181 -6.32 -10.40 -16.93
N LEU A 182 -5.74 -11.44 -17.54
CA LEU A 182 -5.18 -11.36 -18.88
C LEU A 182 -6.09 -12.03 -19.91
N TYR A 183 -6.41 -11.29 -20.97
CA TYR A 183 -7.10 -11.79 -22.16
C TYR A 183 -6.16 -11.76 -23.37
N LEU A 184 -5.96 -12.91 -24.00
CA LEU A 184 -4.98 -13.09 -25.07
C LEU A 184 -5.66 -13.54 -26.37
N TRP A 185 -5.27 -12.91 -27.47
CA TRP A 185 -5.59 -13.34 -28.82
C TRP A 185 -4.41 -14.12 -29.41
N ASN A 186 -4.65 -15.38 -29.78
CA ASN A 186 -3.66 -16.30 -30.36
C ASN A 186 -3.93 -16.57 -31.85
N THR A 187 -2.87 -16.83 -32.60
CA THR A 187 -2.89 -17.32 -33.98
C THR A 187 -3.21 -18.82 -34.11
N ASP A 188 -3.24 -19.58 -33.00
CA ASP A 188 -3.70 -20.97 -33.00
C ASP A 188 -5.20 -21.05 -33.31
N GLU A 189 -5.54 -21.51 -34.51
CA GLU A 189 -6.92 -21.72 -34.97
C GLU A 189 -7.75 -22.64 -34.05
N LYS A 190 -7.12 -23.47 -33.21
CA LYS A 190 -7.82 -24.35 -32.26
C LYS A 190 -8.06 -23.70 -30.89
N LYS A 191 -7.27 -22.70 -30.52
CA LYS A 191 -7.39 -21.96 -29.25
C LYS A 191 -7.09 -20.48 -29.51
N PRO A 192 -7.96 -19.78 -30.26
CA PRO A 192 -7.70 -18.40 -30.67
C PRO A 192 -7.78 -17.40 -29.51
N ILE A 193 -8.33 -17.81 -28.37
CA ILE A 193 -8.45 -17.00 -27.17
C ILE A 193 -7.95 -17.81 -25.97
N THR A 194 -7.13 -17.19 -25.14
CA THR A 194 -6.69 -17.74 -23.84
C THR A 194 -6.94 -16.68 -22.76
N VAL A 195 -7.42 -17.10 -21.59
CA VAL A 195 -7.68 -16.23 -20.45
C VAL A 195 -6.88 -16.73 -19.26
N TYR A 196 -6.18 -15.83 -18.57
CA TYR A 196 -5.55 -16.12 -17.28
C TYR A 196 -6.22 -15.28 -16.21
N LEU A 197 -6.79 -15.94 -15.22
CA LEU A 197 -7.37 -15.26 -14.06
C LEU A 197 -6.28 -14.95 -13.04
N ARG A 198 -6.32 -13.76 -12.45
CA ARG A 198 -5.37 -13.34 -11.41
C ARG A 198 -5.87 -13.83 -10.04
N ASN A 199 -5.30 -14.93 -9.57
CA ASN A 199 -5.71 -15.61 -8.35
C ASN A 199 -4.74 -15.34 -7.17
N ASN A 200 -5.06 -15.94 -6.02
CA ASN A 200 -4.26 -15.88 -4.79
C ASN A 200 -4.00 -14.43 -4.33
N ASN A 201 -5.05 -13.60 -4.26
CA ASN A 201 -4.96 -12.18 -3.88
C ASN A 201 -3.94 -11.39 -4.71
N GLY A 202 -3.95 -11.55 -6.03
CA GLY A 202 -3.04 -10.79 -6.88
C GLY A 202 -1.65 -11.39 -7.00
N GLN A 203 -1.41 -12.67 -6.68
CA GLN A 203 -0.05 -13.23 -6.74
C GLN A 203 0.25 -14.08 -7.96
N THR A 204 -0.71 -14.86 -8.46
CA THR A 204 -0.46 -15.81 -9.54
C THR A 204 -1.51 -15.71 -10.64
N PHE A 205 -1.07 -15.90 -11.88
CA PHE A 205 -1.98 -16.03 -13.02
C PHE A 205 -2.19 -17.50 -13.34
N VAL A 206 -3.45 -17.92 -13.32
CA VAL A 206 -3.86 -19.30 -13.62
C VAL A 206 -4.62 -19.32 -14.93
N GLU A 207 -4.18 -20.16 -15.87
CA GLU A 207 -4.89 -20.34 -17.13
C GLU A 207 -6.29 -20.92 -16.84
N ASN A 208 -7.32 -20.25 -17.34
CA ASN A 208 -8.70 -20.71 -17.22
C ASN A 208 -9.15 -21.33 -18.54
N ASP A 209 -9.54 -22.60 -18.50
CA ASP A 209 -10.13 -23.29 -19.64
C ASP A 209 -11.52 -22.69 -19.89
N LEU A 210 -11.61 -21.76 -20.84
CA LEU A 210 -12.89 -21.32 -21.39
C LEU A 210 -13.64 -22.58 -21.86
N PRO A 211 -14.90 -22.80 -21.42
CA PRO A 211 -15.64 -24.00 -21.77
C PRO A 211 -15.82 -24.04 -23.28
N ASP A 212 -15.09 -24.96 -23.95
CA ASP A 212 -15.09 -25.29 -25.39
C ASP A 212 -16.12 -24.45 -26.17
N THR A 213 -15.80 -23.18 -26.41
CA THR A 213 -16.74 -22.19 -26.92
C THR A 213 -16.82 -22.33 -28.44
N GLY A 214 -17.22 -23.53 -28.88
CA GLY A 214 -17.79 -23.66 -30.21
C GLY A 214 -18.90 -22.62 -30.35
N ASP A 215 -18.67 -21.61 -31.19
CA ASP A 215 -19.61 -20.57 -31.62
C ASP A 215 -19.93 -19.38 -30.68
N LEU A 216 -19.04 -18.96 -29.78
CA LEU A 216 -19.23 -17.65 -29.11
C LEU A 216 -18.52 -16.50 -29.85
N LEU A 217 -19.34 -15.73 -30.59
CA LEU A 217 -19.20 -14.30 -30.89
C LEU A 217 -18.26 -13.83 -32.03
N ILE A 218 -18.14 -14.56 -33.14
CA ILE A 218 -17.56 -13.98 -34.38
C ILE A 218 -18.61 -13.69 -35.49
N GLU A 219 -19.83 -14.25 -35.44
CA GLU A 219 -20.75 -14.17 -36.60
C GLU A 219 -21.98 -13.24 -36.52
N GLN A 220 -22.26 -12.53 -35.41
CA GLN A 220 -23.55 -11.79 -35.30
C GLN A 220 -23.55 -10.27 -35.50
N THR A 221 -22.42 -9.61 -35.73
CA THR A 221 -22.41 -8.15 -35.98
C THR A 221 -22.30 -7.76 -37.45
N ALA A 222 -22.04 -8.71 -38.37
CA ALA A 222 -21.85 -8.40 -39.79
C ALA A 222 -23.14 -8.41 -40.66
N GLN A 223 -24.33 -8.71 -40.10
CA GLN A 223 -25.54 -8.91 -40.92
C GLN A 223 -26.77 -8.04 -40.59
N ASN A 224 -26.71 -7.09 -39.65
CA ASN A 224 -27.87 -6.24 -39.33
C ASN A 224 -27.71 -4.72 -39.54
N SER A 225 -26.60 -4.22 -40.09
CA SER A 225 -26.52 -2.83 -40.55
C SER A 225 -26.96 -2.70 -42.01
N SER A 226 -28.24 -2.94 -42.30
CA SER A 226 -28.83 -2.51 -43.56
C SER A 226 -30.22 -1.95 -43.35
N LYS A 227 -30.28 -0.68 -42.92
CA LYS A 227 -31.15 0.37 -43.47
C LYS A 227 -31.01 1.61 -42.62
N ASP A 228 -30.70 2.70 -43.31
CA ASP A 228 -30.74 4.09 -42.84
C ASP A 228 -29.50 4.57 -42.07
N SER A 229 -28.35 4.59 -42.76
CA SER A 229 -27.43 5.73 -42.69
C SER A 229 -26.72 5.87 -44.04
N GLU A 230 -26.57 7.12 -44.50
CA GLU A 230 -25.67 7.45 -45.61
C GLU A 230 -24.23 7.27 -45.11
N ILE A 231 -23.76 6.02 -45.06
CA ILE A 231 -22.39 5.70 -44.62
C ILE A 231 -21.42 6.01 -45.76
N LEU A 232 -20.33 6.68 -45.38
CA LEU A 232 -19.08 6.92 -46.08
C LEU A 232 -18.73 5.79 -47.07
N SER A 233 -18.09 6.16 -48.20
CA SER A 233 -17.41 5.20 -49.08
C SER A 233 -16.57 4.21 -48.26
N PRO A 234 -16.41 2.94 -48.70
CA PRO A 234 -15.70 1.95 -47.91
C PRO A 234 -14.32 2.47 -47.51
N VAL A 235 -14.16 2.76 -46.22
CA VAL A 235 -12.84 3.00 -45.62
C VAL A 235 -12.07 1.71 -45.87
N GLU A 236 -10.91 1.83 -46.52
CA GLU A 236 -10.00 0.71 -46.72
C GLU A 236 -9.54 0.20 -45.34
N VAL A 237 -9.06 -1.05 -45.24
CA VAL A 237 -8.76 -1.70 -43.95
C VAL A 237 -7.88 -0.81 -43.06
N SER A 238 -8.41 -0.33 -41.92
CA SER A 238 -7.67 0.52 -40.97
C SER A 238 -6.51 -0.25 -40.32
N GLN A 239 -5.36 0.40 -40.17
CA GLN A 239 -4.19 -0.11 -39.42
C GLN A 239 -4.23 0.29 -37.94
N SER A 240 -4.70 1.49 -37.63
CA SER A 240 -4.79 2.03 -36.27
C SER A 240 -5.78 3.19 -36.28
N ALA A 241 -6.68 3.25 -35.31
CA ALA A 241 -7.62 4.34 -35.16
C ALA A 241 -7.79 4.70 -33.68
N ILE A 242 -7.96 6.00 -33.40
CA ILE A 242 -8.33 6.52 -32.10
C ILE A 242 -9.62 7.31 -32.21
N ILE A 243 -10.44 7.23 -31.16
CA ILE A 243 -11.66 8.00 -31.00
C ILE A 243 -11.45 8.88 -29.78
N THR A 244 -11.42 10.19 -29.95
CA THR A 244 -11.22 11.15 -28.86
C THR A 244 -11.82 12.49 -29.25
N ASP A 245 -12.22 13.29 -28.27
CA ASP A 245 -12.55 14.69 -28.50
C ASP A 245 -11.26 15.47 -28.79
N LEU A 246 -11.04 15.83 -30.05
CA LEU A 246 -9.78 16.44 -30.49
C LEU A 246 -9.81 17.95 -30.33
N ASP A 247 -10.96 18.58 -30.56
CA ASP A 247 -11.14 20.03 -30.54
C ASP A 247 -11.86 20.58 -29.29
N SER A 248 -12.05 19.73 -28.29
CA SER A 248 -12.61 20.06 -26.99
C SER A 248 -14.05 20.57 -27.03
N ASP A 249 -14.82 20.23 -28.06
CA ASP A 249 -16.21 20.65 -28.21
C ASP A 249 -17.24 19.72 -27.53
N ASN A 250 -16.75 18.67 -26.85
CA ASN A 250 -17.47 17.60 -26.14
C ASN A 250 -18.17 16.58 -27.05
N ASP A 251 -17.86 16.54 -28.33
CA ASP A 251 -18.11 15.38 -29.16
C ASP A 251 -16.83 14.56 -29.41
N SER A 252 -16.96 13.31 -29.86
CA SER A 252 -15.78 12.47 -30.15
C SER A 252 -15.50 12.44 -31.65
N ASP A 253 -14.26 12.78 -32.00
CA ASP A 253 -13.70 12.71 -33.34
C ASP A 253 -13.04 11.36 -33.61
N ILE A 254 -12.66 11.13 -34.86
CA ILE A 254 -11.94 9.92 -35.28
C ILE A 254 -10.65 10.32 -35.98
N ILE A 255 -9.53 9.75 -35.55
CA ILE A 255 -8.28 9.77 -36.30
C ILE A 255 -7.96 8.34 -36.71
N ASP A 256 -7.78 8.11 -38.01
CA ASP A 256 -7.57 6.80 -38.60
C ASP A 256 -6.30 6.78 -39.45
N ILE A 257 -5.60 5.65 -39.43
CA ILE A 257 -4.50 5.32 -40.33
C ILE A 257 -5.01 4.23 -41.27
N ASP A 258 -5.14 4.55 -42.55
CA ASP A 258 -5.68 3.63 -43.54
C ASP A 258 -4.70 2.50 -43.94
N ALA A 259 -5.16 1.56 -44.76
CA ALA A 259 -4.35 0.47 -45.28
C ALA A 259 -3.08 0.93 -46.03
N HIS A 260 -3.09 2.15 -46.58
CA HIS A 260 -1.97 2.75 -47.31
C HIS A 260 -1.05 3.57 -46.40
N LYS A 261 -1.27 3.53 -45.08
CA LYS A 261 -0.52 4.28 -44.06
C LYS A 261 -0.73 5.80 -44.15
N THR A 262 -1.90 6.22 -44.61
CA THR A 262 -2.30 7.63 -44.71
C THR A 262 -3.10 8.03 -43.48
N LEU A 263 -2.84 9.21 -42.93
CA LEU A 263 -3.58 9.75 -41.78
C LEU A 263 -4.85 10.48 -42.22
N LEU A 264 -5.99 10.11 -41.63
CA LEU A 264 -7.31 10.69 -41.85
C LEU A 264 -7.85 11.24 -40.52
N VAL A 265 -8.31 12.50 -40.53
CA VAL A 265 -8.94 13.13 -39.35
C VAL A 265 -10.38 13.50 -39.69
N LEU A 266 -11.31 12.97 -38.91
CA LEU A 266 -12.76 13.11 -39.08
C LEU A 266 -13.36 13.81 -37.87
N ASP A 267 -13.81 15.04 -38.11
CA ASP A 267 -14.43 15.94 -37.14
C ASP A 267 -15.92 15.69 -37.05
N ASN A 268 -16.43 15.42 -35.85
CA ASN A 268 -17.84 15.20 -35.60
C ASN A 268 -18.59 16.53 -35.43
N ASP A 269 -19.92 16.52 -35.58
CA ASP A 269 -20.78 17.71 -35.42
C ASP A 269 -21.77 17.59 -34.25
N GLY A 270 -21.49 16.67 -33.34
CA GLY A 270 -22.30 16.27 -32.19
C GLY A 270 -23.54 15.45 -32.56
N ASN A 271 -23.83 15.27 -33.85
CA ASN A 271 -24.99 14.50 -34.34
C ASN A 271 -24.56 13.24 -35.09
N GLY A 272 -23.27 12.88 -35.04
CA GLY A 272 -22.70 11.73 -35.72
C GLY A 272 -22.47 11.97 -37.21
N HIS A 273 -22.43 13.22 -37.68
CA HIS A 273 -21.96 13.54 -39.02
C HIS A 273 -20.49 13.96 -38.97
N PHE A 274 -19.67 13.26 -39.73
CA PHE A 274 -18.23 13.47 -39.76
C PHE A 274 -17.78 14.27 -40.99
N SER A 275 -16.88 15.22 -40.79
CA SER A 275 -16.25 16.00 -41.84
C SER A 275 -14.72 15.83 -41.84
N GLU A 276 -14.13 15.59 -43.00
CA GLU A 276 -12.68 15.42 -43.11
C GLU A 276 -11.96 16.76 -42.92
N LYS A 277 -11.01 16.80 -41.99
CA LYS A 277 -10.09 17.93 -41.81
C LYS A 277 -8.82 17.70 -42.63
N SER A 278 -8.33 18.78 -43.24
CA SER A 278 -7.01 18.74 -43.86
C SER A 278 -5.94 18.73 -42.78
N LEU A 279 -4.99 17.79 -42.83
CA LEU A 279 -3.87 17.71 -41.87
C LEU A 279 -3.15 19.06 -41.71
N ALA A 280 -2.87 19.74 -42.83
CA ALA A 280 -2.22 21.05 -42.82
C ALA A 280 -3.07 22.15 -42.15
N SER A 281 -4.39 22.01 -42.10
CA SER A 281 -5.28 22.97 -41.42
C SER A 281 -5.26 22.85 -39.91
N ILE A 282 -4.80 21.70 -39.39
CA ILE A 282 -4.67 21.41 -37.96
C ILE A 282 -3.20 21.28 -37.51
N GLY A 283 -2.25 21.71 -38.34
CA GLY A 283 -0.81 21.73 -37.98
C GLY A 283 -0.07 20.40 -38.17
N LEU A 284 -0.75 19.35 -38.63
CA LEU A 284 -0.13 18.05 -38.90
C LEU A 284 0.50 18.00 -40.30
N GLU A 285 1.68 17.40 -40.40
CA GLU A 285 2.37 17.15 -41.68
C GLU A 285 2.68 15.66 -41.83
N GLU A 286 2.05 15.01 -42.81
CA GLU A 286 2.37 13.63 -43.18
C GLU A 286 3.70 13.59 -43.95
N LYS A 287 4.81 13.43 -43.21
CA LYS A 287 6.17 13.36 -43.79
C LYS A 287 6.56 11.96 -44.22
N GLN A 288 6.02 10.95 -43.54
CA GLN A 288 6.26 9.53 -43.77
C GLN A 288 4.96 8.75 -43.54
N PRO A 289 4.83 7.54 -44.11
CA PRO A 289 3.67 6.69 -43.88
C PRO A 289 3.57 6.29 -42.40
N ALA A 290 2.43 6.57 -41.78
CA ALA A 290 2.16 6.29 -40.38
C ALA A 290 1.71 4.83 -40.18
N THR A 291 2.12 4.22 -39.07
CA THR A 291 1.79 2.83 -38.72
C THR A 291 0.95 2.72 -37.45
N TYR A 292 1.05 3.70 -36.55
CA TYR A 292 0.33 3.70 -35.29
C TYR A 292 0.08 5.12 -34.80
N ILE A 293 -1.04 5.33 -34.11
CA ILE A 293 -1.37 6.57 -33.43
C ILE A 293 -1.90 6.30 -32.02
N THR A 294 -1.51 7.14 -31.07
CA THR A 294 -2.08 7.19 -29.72
C THR A 294 -2.17 8.64 -29.23
N ALA A 295 -2.98 8.89 -28.21
CA ALA A 295 -3.29 10.22 -27.73
C ALA A 295 -3.45 10.25 -26.20
N ALA A 296 -3.00 11.34 -25.59
CA ALA A 296 -3.15 11.64 -24.17
C ALA A 296 -2.89 13.15 -23.96
N ASP A 297 -3.39 13.72 -22.87
CA ASP A 297 -2.92 15.02 -22.39
C ASP A 297 -1.56 14.80 -21.70
N VAL A 298 -0.45 15.16 -22.37
CA VAL A 298 0.91 14.86 -21.87
C VAL A 298 1.54 16.04 -21.13
N ASN A 299 0.96 17.23 -21.20
CA ASN A 299 1.44 18.42 -20.50
C ASN A 299 0.44 18.93 -19.45
N ASN A 300 -0.63 18.16 -19.21
CA ASN A 300 -1.69 18.44 -18.25
C ASN A 300 -2.31 19.83 -18.46
N ASP A 301 -2.48 20.25 -19.71
CA ASP A 301 -3.08 21.54 -20.09
C ASP A 301 -4.59 21.44 -20.41
N GLY A 302 -5.14 20.24 -20.38
CA GLY A 302 -6.54 19.94 -20.66
C GLY A 302 -6.83 19.66 -22.13
N LEU A 303 -5.84 19.74 -23.02
CA LEU A 303 -5.96 19.43 -24.45
C LEU A 303 -5.32 18.07 -24.76
N ILE A 304 -5.92 17.32 -25.68
CA ILE A 304 -5.40 16.01 -26.07
C ILE A 304 -4.26 16.17 -27.09
N ASP A 305 -3.11 15.59 -26.78
CA ASP A 305 -1.92 15.54 -27.63
C ASP A 305 -1.82 14.25 -28.43
N LEU A 306 -1.00 14.23 -29.49
CA LEU A 306 -0.88 13.10 -30.42
C LEU A 306 0.55 12.57 -30.53
N LEU A 307 0.70 11.25 -30.44
CA LEU A 307 1.92 10.55 -30.85
C LEU A 307 1.65 9.74 -32.12
N ILE A 308 2.38 10.08 -33.18
CA ILE A 308 2.30 9.38 -34.47
C ILE A 308 3.61 8.61 -34.69
N ILE A 309 3.48 7.30 -34.91
CA ILE A 309 4.61 6.41 -35.20
C ILE A 309 4.65 6.12 -36.70
N ASN A 310 5.85 6.23 -37.27
CA ASN A 310 6.21 5.80 -38.61
C ASN A 310 7.24 4.65 -38.51
N ASP A 311 7.56 4.00 -39.63
CA ASP A 311 8.40 2.78 -39.67
C ASP A 311 9.73 2.84 -38.88
N ASN A 312 10.33 4.02 -38.61
CA ASN A 312 11.57 4.14 -37.81
C ASN A 312 11.60 5.33 -36.82
N GLU A 313 10.54 6.13 -36.73
CA GLU A 313 10.52 7.38 -35.94
C GLU A 313 9.13 7.56 -35.33
N ALA A 314 9.06 8.12 -34.13
CA ALA A 314 7.81 8.58 -33.54
C ALA A 314 7.88 10.08 -33.28
N SER A 315 6.79 10.80 -33.55
CA SER A 315 6.70 12.25 -33.42
C SER A 315 5.55 12.61 -32.50
N LEU A 316 5.87 13.31 -31.40
CA LEU A 316 4.89 13.86 -30.46
C LEU A 316 4.49 15.27 -30.91
N TYR A 317 3.19 15.51 -30.99
CA TYR A 317 2.59 16.79 -31.32
C TYR A 317 1.74 17.26 -30.15
N LEU A 318 2.01 18.46 -29.63
CA LEU A 318 1.18 19.08 -28.60
C LEU A 318 0.04 19.87 -29.23
N ASN A 319 -1.16 19.77 -28.66
CA ASN A 319 -2.28 20.63 -29.02
C ASN A 319 -2.12 21.99 -28.33
N SER A 320 -2.16 23.06 -29.11
CA SER A 320 -1.80 24.40 -28.63
C SER A 320 -2.97 25.38 -28.55
N ASP A 321 -4.09 25.07 -29.20
CA ASP A 321 -5.24 25.97 -29.35
C ASP A 321 -6.50 25.20 -29.78
N GLU A 322 -6.78 24.08 -29.09
CA GLU A 322 -7.88 23.13 -29.34
C GLU A 322 -7.79 22.39 -30.70
N THR A 323 -7.36 23.05 -31.78
CA THR A 323 -7.40 22.54 -33.15
C THR A 323 -6.04 22.52 -33.85
N LEU A 324 -4.97 22.96 -33.18
CA LEU A 324 -3.64 23.15 -33.78
C LEU A 324 -2.56 22.34 -33.08
N PHE A 325 -2.00 21.39 -33.81
CA PHE A 325 -0.94 20.49 -33.37
C PHE A 325 0.44 20.99 -33.77
N GLU A 326 1.35 21.13 -32.81
CA GLU A 326 2.73 21.53 -33.03
C GLU A 326 3.70 20.41 -32.67
N LEU A 327 4.62 20.09 -33.58
CA LEU A 327 5.67 19.08 -33.32
C LEU A 327 6.53 19.50 -32.14
N HIS A 328 6.56 18.69 -31.09
CA HIS A 328 7.26 18.95 -29.84
C HIS A 328 8.55 18.14 -29.71
N GLN A 329 8.46 16.81 -29.83
CA GLN A 329 9.59 15.89 -29.65
C GLN A 329 9.56 14.75 -30.68
N ASN A 330 10.74 14.20 -31.00
CA ASN A 330 10.86 13.01 -31.83
C ASN A 330 11.64 11.92 -31.09
N PHE A 331 11.26 10.67 -31.33
CA PHE A 331 11.84 9.47 -30.74
C PHE A 331 12.30 8.51 -31.83
N SER A 332 13.26 7.66 -31.49
CA SER A 332 13.79 6.61 -32.37
C SER A 332 13.76 5.28 -31.63
N PRO A 333 12.57 4.70 -31.42
CA PRO A 333 12.42 3.49 -30.61
C PRO A 333 13.08 2.28 -31.28
N SER A 334 13.49 1.31 -30.47
CA SER A 334 14.11 0.07 -30.95
C SER A 334 13.14 -0.81 -31.75
N PHE A 335 11.84 -0.71 -31.40
CA PHE A 335 10.72 -1.40 -32.03
C PHE A 335 9.61 -0.36 -32.28
N GLY A 336 9.09 -0.27 -33.51
CA GLY A 336 8.24 0.85 -33.95
C GLY A 336 6.79 0.48 -34.29
N ILE A 337 6.19 -0.50 -33.62
CA ILE A 337 4.86 -1.01 -34.01
C ILE A 337 3.72 -0.39 -33.20
N SER A 338 3.93 -0.09 -31.91
CA SER A 338 2.94 0.56 -31.04
C SER A 338 3.61 1.21 -29.82
N ALA A 339 2.88 2.09 -29.14
CA ALA A 339 3.31 2.74 -27.90
C ALA A 339 2.12 3.02 -26.99
N GLY A 340 2.37 3.22 -25.70
CA GLY A 340 1.36 3.60 -24.71
C GLY A 340 1.84 4.74 -23.82
N PHE A 341 0.89 5.61 -23.48
CA PHE A 341 1.04 6.62 -22.43
C PHE A 341 0.56 6.03 -21.10
N VAL A 342 1.38 6.14 -20.05
CA VAL A 342 1.15 5.52 -18.75
C VAL A 342 1.90 6.30 -17.67
N ASP A 343 1.31 6.52 -16.51
CA ASP A 343 1.96 7.17 -15.38
C ASP A 343 2.67 6.08 -14.54
N PHE A 344 3.98 5.89 -14.73
CA PHE A 344 4.70 4.80 -14.06
C PHE A 344 5.16 5.17 -12.65
N ASP A 345 5.42 6.45 -12.37
CA ASP A 345 5.89 6.93 -11.07
C ASP A 345 4.81 7.70 -10.29
N ASN A 346 3.54 7.45 -10.65
CA ASN A 346 2.34 7.95 -9.99
C ASN A 346 2.40 9.46 -9.71
N ASP A 347 3.05 10.26 -10.56
CA ASP A 347 3.29 11.67 -10.33
C ASP A 347 2.22 12.59 -10.94
N GLY A 348 1.31 12.01 -11.72
CA GLY A 348 0.22 12.68 -12.43
C GLY A 348 0.54 12.96 -13.90
N ASP A 349 1.78 12.75 -14.33
CA ASP A 349 2.21 12.99 -15.70
C ASP A 349 2.29 11.66 -16.48
N ASN A 350 1.73 11.62 -17.69
CA ASN A 350 1.82 10.41 -18.50
C ASN A 350 3.25 10.24 -19.06
N ASP A 351 3.93 9.17 -18.67
CA ASP A 351 5.17 8.67 -19.29
C ASP A 351 4.88 7.94 -20.61
N LEU A 352 5.94 7.56 -21.31
CA LEU A 352 5.86 6.92 -22.61
C LEU A 352 6.66 5.61 -22.68
N TYR A 353 5.98 4.56 -23.14
CA TYR A 353 6.58 3.26 -23.42
C TYR A 353 6.34 2.81 -24.86
N PHE A 354 7.40 2.39 -25.55
CA PHE A 354 7.32 1.78 -26.88
C PHE A 354 7.32 0.26 -26.76
N THR A 355 6.35 -0.40 -27.39
CA THR A 355 6.14 -1.85 -27.27
C THR A 355 7.38 -2.65 -27.61
N GLY A 356 7.90 -3.37 -26.60
CA GLY A 356 9.08 -4.23 -26.71
C GLY A 356 10.43 -3.51 -26.58
N ASP A 357 10.45 -2.20 -26.37
CA ASP A 357 11.68 -1.48 -26.02
C ASP A 357 12.07 -1.76 -24.57
N SER A 358 13.38 -1.69 -24.30
CA SER A 358 13.92 -1.80 -22.92
C SER A 358 13.96 -0.46 -22.19
N GLN A 359 13.71 0.65 -22.91
CA GLN A 359 13.78 2.00 -22.39
C GLN A 359 12.35 2.54 -22.19
N ILE A 360 12.09 3.10 -21.00
CA ILE A 360 10.93 3.97 -20.78
C ILE A 360 11.35 5.43 -20.93
N TYR A 361 10.40 6.30 -21.26
CA TYR A 361 10.63 7.72 -21.37
C TYR A 361 9.79 8.43 -20.30
N VAL A 362 10.46 9.03 -19.32
CA VAL A 362 9.81 9.71 -18.19
C VAL A 362 9.52 11.16 -18.56
N ASN A 363 8.28 11.58 -18.36
CA ASN A 363 7.78 12.92 -18.59
C ASN A 363 8.11 13.84 -17.40
N ASN A 364 8.11 15.16 -17.61
CA ASN A 364 8.32 16.15 -16.57
C ASN A 364 7.10 17.06 -16.33
N GLY A 365 5.94 16.61 -16.83
CA GLY A 365 4.67 17.33 -16.81
C GLY A 365 4.55 18.48 -17.81
N GLN A 366 5.51 18.63 -18.72
CA GLN A 366 5.44 19.64 -19.80
C GLN A 366 5.49 19.00 -21.20
N GLY A 367 5.44 17.67 -21.28
CA GLY A 367 5.63 16.91 -22.51
C GLY A 367 7.10 16.74 -22.94
N ASP A 368 8.07 17.15 -22.10
CA ASP A 368 9.50 16.95 -22.35
C ASP A 368 9.95 15.61 -21.75
N PHE A 369 10.17 14.61 -22.60
CA PHE A 369 10.52 13.25 -22.20
C PHE A 369 12.03 13.02 -22.09
N SER A 370 12.45 12.30 -21.06
CA SER A 370 13.85 11.89 -20.83
C SER A 370 14.00 10.40 -20.55
N ASP A 371 15.20 9.85 -20.73
CA ASP A 371 15.46 8.42 -20.51
C ASP A 371 15.23 8.05 -19.03
N GLY A 372 14.26 7.18 -18.76
CA GLY A 372 14.02 6.57 -17.46
C GLY A 372 14.89 5.33 -17.18
N PRO A 373 14.58 4.55 -16.12
CA PRO A 373 15.17 3.24 -15.89
C PRO A 373 14.91 2.27 -17.05
N SER A 374 15.80 1.29 -17.19
CA SER A 374 15.60 0.20 -18.15
C SER A 374 14.66 -0.87 -17.58
N VAL A 375 13.75 -1.36 -18.42
CA VAL A 375 12.85 -2.48 -18.12
C VAL A 375 13.58 -3.81 -18.34
N PRO A 376 13.42 -4.82 -17.46
CA PRO A 376 14.00 -6.16 -17.63
C PRO A 376 13.26 -7.00 -18.69
N ILE A 377 13.18 -6.50 -19.92
CA ILE A 377 12.62 -7.25 -21.05
C ILE A 377 13.72 -8.10 -21.69
N GLU A 378 13.49 -9.42 -21.71
CA GLU A 378 14.34 -10.34 -22.46
C GLU A 378 14.03 -10.26 -23.96
N GLN A 379 14.92 -10.77 -24.81
CA GLN A 379 14.82 -10.63 -26.27
C GLN A 379 13.47 -11.14 -26.82
N LEU A 380 12.54 -10.22 -27.09
CA LEU A 380 11.24 -10.49 -27.71
C LEU A 380 11.42 -10.72 -29.22
N ASP A 381 10.78 -11.77 -29.75
CA ASP A 381 10.75 -12.04 -31.18
C ASP A 381 9.40 -11.58 -31.75
N THR A 382 9.46 -10.47 -32.50
CA THR A 382 8.30 -9.75 -33.05
C THR A 382 7.30 -9.31 -31.96
N PRO A 383 7.63 -8.30 -31.13
CA PRO A 383 6.69 -7.73 -30.18
C PRO A 383 5.52 -7.03 -30.90
N GLN A 384 4.27 -7.22 -30.45
CA GLN A 384 3.08 -6.77 -31.19
C GLN A 384 2.26 -5.69 -30.45
N SER A 385 1.97 -5.91 -29.17
CA SER A 385 1.12 -5.02 -28.36
C SER A 385 1.58 -4.97 -26.90
N THR A 386 1.23 -3.88 -26.21
CA THR A 386 1.41 -3.74 -24.77
C THR A 386 0.07 -3.36 -24.12
N SER A 387 -0.19 -3.82 -22.90
CA SER A 387 -1.32 -3.40 -22.08
C SER A 387 -0.86 -3.10 -20.66
N PHE A 388 -1.48 -2.09 -20.03
CA PHE A 388 -1.11 -1.57 -18.71
C PHE A 388 -2.29 -1.73 -17.76
N ALA A 389 -2.03 -2.13 -16.52
CA ALA A 389 -3.01 -2.13 -15.44
C ALA A 389 -2.28 -2.32 -14.10
N ASP A 390 -2.86 -1.77 -13.03
CA ASP A 390 -2.48 -2.14 -11.68
C ASP A 390 -3.02 -3.56 -11.41
N SER A 391 -2.14 -4.56 -11.54
CA SER A 391 -2.53 -5.96 -11.68
C SER A 391 -2.55 -6.72 -10.35
N ASP A 392 -1.83 -6.24 -9.34
CA ASP A 392 -1.88 -6.74 -7.95
C ASP A 392 -2.53 -5.77 -6.95
N ASN A 393 -3.10 -4.65 -7.44
CA ASN A 393 -3.80 -3.63 -6.65
C ASN A 393 -2.90 -2.94 -5.60
N ASP A 394 -1.61 -2.81 -5.87
CA ASP A 394 -0.68 -2.06 -5.02
C ASP A 394 -0.65 -0.56 -5.34
N GLY A 395 -1.18 -0.18 -6.52
CA GLY A 395 -1.38 1.20 -6.93
C GLY A 395 -0.44 1.71 -7.99
N ASP A 396 0.56 0.95 -8.39
CA ASP A 396 1.37 1.27 -9.55
C ASP A 396 0.90 0.49 -10.80
N LEU A 397 1.24 0.98 -11.98
CA LEU A 397 0.76 0.36 -13.23
C LEU A 397 1.78 -0.66 -13.74
N ASP A 398 1.40 -1.93 -13.70
CA ASP A 398 2.11 -3.03 -14.35
C ASP A 398 1.85 -3.05 -15.85
N PHE A 399 2.62 -3.88 -16.57
CA PHE A 399 2.37 -4.08 -17.99
C PHE A 399 2.79 -5.43 -18.53
N VAL A 400 2.16 -5.79 -19.64
CA VAL A 400 2.45 -7.03 -20.35
C VAL A 400 2.70 -6.74 -21.82
N VAL A 401 3.75 -7.37 -22.37
CA VAL A 401 4.15 -7.22 -23.77
C VAL A 401 3.94 -8.54 -24.50
N SER A 402 3.17 -8.52 -25.59
CA SER A 402 2.96 -9.70 -26.44
C SER A 402 4.10 -9.89 -27.43
N ALA A 403 4.46 -11.16 -27.69
CA ALA A 403 5.37 -11.54 -28.76
C ALA A 403 4.72 -12.59 -29.67
N GLU A 404 4.81 -12.38 -30.99
CA GLU A 404 4.24 -13.30 -31.97
C GLU A 404 5.12 -14.56 -32.10
N ASN A 405 6.43 -14.39 -32.27
CA ASN A 405 7.36 -15.51 -32.53
C ASN A 405 8.15 -15.92 -31.27
N GLY A 406 7.89 -15.27 -30.12
CA GLY A 406 8.59 -15.47 -28.85
C GLY A 406 7.66 -15.66 -27.66
N GLN A 407 8.23 -15.61 -26.46
CA GLN A 407 7.48 -15.63 -25.20
C GLN A 407 7.08 -14.20 -24.83
N SER A 408 5.77 -13.94 -24.70
CA SER A 408 5.25 -12.71 -24.11
C SER A 408 5.76 -12.54 -22.67
N GLN A 409 5.88 -11.31 -22.20
CA GLN A 409 6.47 -11.03 -20.88
C GLN A 409 5.57 -10.14 -20.05
N LEU A 410 5.43 -10.49 -18.78
CA LEU A 410 4.72 -9.71 -17.77
C LEU A 410 5.75 -9.02 -16.87
N ILE A 411 5.63 -7.70 -16.77
CA ILE A 411 6.52 -6.83 -16.02
C ILE A 411 5.71 -6.18 -14.93
N ARG A 412 6.14 -6.38 -13.68
CA ARG A 412 5.62 -5.69 -12.52
C ARG A 412 6.35 -4.38 -12.32
N ASN A 413 5.64 -3.30 -12.05
CA ASN A 413 6.22 -2.09 -11.53
C ASN A 413 6.45 -2.28 -10.01
N ASP A 414 7.58 -1.84 -9.49
CA ASP A 414 7.89 -1.98 -8.06
C ASP A 414 8.08 -0.59 -7.44
N PHE A 415 7.30 0.38 -7.91
CA PHE A 415 7.41 1.77 -7.49
C PHE A 415 6.68 2.00 -6.17
N ASP A 416 7.46 2.22 -5.11
CA ASP A 416 6.94 2.45 -3.75
C ASP A 416 6.57 3.93 -3.46
N GLY A 417 6.34 4.73 -4.51
CA GLY A 417 6.10 6.17 -4.47
C GLY A 417 4.75 6.60 -5.03
N GLY A 418 4.45 7.89 -4.88
CA GLY A 418 3.24 8.51 -5.43
C GLY A 418 1.95 8.08 -4.73
N ASN A 419 0.99 9.00 -4.71
CA ASN A 419 -0.40 8.70 -4.34
C ASN A 419 -1.16 8.32 -5.61
N TRP A 420 -2.23 7.54 -5.50
CA TRP A 420 -3.05 7.14 -6.66
C TRP A 420 -4.53 7.11 -6.33
N ILE A 421 -5.40 7.15 -7.35
CA ILE A 421 -6.82 6.76 -7.26
C ILE A 421 -7.25 5.99 -8.50
N LYS A 422 -8.28 5.17 -8.37
CA LYS A 422 -9.02 4.62 -9.52
C LYS A 422 -10.42 5.22 -9.56
N VAL A 423 -10.86 5.70 -10.71
CA VAL A 423 -12.21 6.25 -10.90
C VAL A 423 -13.05 5.26 -11.71
N GLN A 424 -14.19 4.87 -11.14
CA GLN A 424 -15.16 3.99 -11.78
C GLN A 424 -16.48 4.74 -11.98
N LEU A 425 -16.97 4.76 -13.21
CA LEU A 425 -18.29 5.32 -13.53
C LEU A 425 -19.37 4.26 -13.38
N ASP A 426 -20.41 4.53 -12.59
CA ASP A 426 -21.50 3.58 -12.34
C ASP A 426 -22.19 3.14 -13.65
N PRO A 427 -22.14 1.83 -14.00
CA PRO A 427 -22.71 1.31 -15.24
C PRO A 427 -24.23 1.41 -15.33
N MET A 428 -24.92 1.64 -14.20
CA MET A 428 -26.37 1.76 -14.12
C MET A 428 -26.88 3.21 -14.22
N GLN A 429 -25.99 4.19 -14.39
CA GLN A 429 -26.36 5.59 -14.58
C GLN A 429 -27.17 5.84 -15.86
N GLN A 430 -27.86 6.98 -15.90
CA GLN A 430 -28.59 7.45 -17.07
C GLN A 430 -27.67 8.08 -18.14
N HIS A 431 -26.45 8.47 -17.79
CA HIS A 431 -25.52 9.17 -18.65
C HIS A 431 -24.69 8.20 -19.50
N ASN A 432 -24.39 8.59 -20.75
CA ASN A 432 -23.53 7.79 -21.62
C ASN A 432 -22.07 7.91 -21.15
N ARG A 433 -21.51 6.81 -20.64
CA ARG A 433 -20.13 6.78 -20.12
C ARG A 433 -19.07 6.83 -21.22
N PHE A 434 -19.39 6.36 -22.43
CA PHE A 434 -18.49 6.43 -23.58
C PHE A 434 -18.38 7.88 -24.06
N GLY A 435 -17.16 8.40 -24.16
CA GLY A 435 -16.87 9.80 -24.44
C GLY A 435 -16.84 10.69 -23.20
N ALA A 436 -17.07 10.15 -22.00
CA ALA A 436 -16.93 10.95 -20.77
C ALA A 436 -15.46 11.33 -20.54
N LYS A 437 -15.24 12.54 -20.03
CA LYS A 437 -13.92 13.05 -19.62
C LYS A 437 -13.82 13.02 -18.10
N ILE A 438 -12.72 12.49 -17.57
CA ILE A 438 -12.42 12.48 -16.14
C ILE A 438 -11.21 13.35 -15.89
N ALA A 439 -11.41 14.44 -15.16
CA ALA A 439 -10.37 15.36 -14.73
C ALA A 439 -10.16 15.26 -13.22
N VAL A 440 -8.91 15.13 -12.78
CA VAL A 440 -8.50 15.10 -11.38
C VAL A 440 -7.77 16.41 -11.07
N TYR A 441 -8.16 17.07 -9.98
CA TYR A 441 -7.59 18.33 -9.53
C TYR A 441 -7.07 18.21 -8.10
N GLN A 442 -6.13 19.08 -7.73
CA GLN A 442 -5.75 19.23 -6.33
C GLN A 442 -6.97 19.59 -5.46
N ALA A 443 -7.10 18.98 -4.28
CA ALA A 443 -8.25 19.23 -3.40
C ALA A 443 -8.45 20.72 -3.08
N GLN A 444 -9.72 21.15 -3.08
CA GLN A 444 -10.16 22.54 -2.85
C GLN A 444 -9.80 23.55 -3.97
N GLU A 445 -9.20 23.09 -5.06
CA GLU A 445 -8.87 23.89 -6.24
C GLU A 445 -9.54 23.30 -7.47
N THR A 446 -10.70 23.81 -7.85
CA THR A 446 -11.35 23.41 -9.10
C THR A 446 -10.83 24.28 -10.24
N GLU A 447 -10.43 23.67 -11.37
CA GLU A 447 -10.06 24.32 -12.64
C GLU A 447 -8.70 25.05 -12.69
N GLN A 448 -7.87 25.04 -11.63
CA GLN A 448 -6.58 25.75 -11.64
C GLN A 448 -5.34 24.87 -11.59
N ASN A 449 -5.42 23.69 -10.98
CA ASN A 449 -4.30 22.77 -10.83
C ASN A 449 -4.77 21.35 -11.20
N LEU A 450 -4.84 21.11 -12.52
CA LEU A 450 -5.11 19.80 -13.09
C LEU A 450 -3.94 18.87 -12.74
N VAL A 451 -4.28 17.70 -12.20
CA VAL A 451 -3.34 16.63 -11.84
C VAL A 451 -3.31 15.58 -12.94
N GLY A 452 -4.45 15.31 -13.58
CA GLY A 452 -4.52 14.43 -14.73
C GLY A 452 -5.89 14.44 -15.40
N LEU A 453 -5.90 14.14 -16.71
CA LEU A 453 -7.11 14.07 -17.54
C LEU A 453 -7.11 12.78 -18.36
N LYS A 454 -8.24 12.06 -18.38
CA LYS A 454 -8.43 10.87 -19.23
C LYS A 454 -9.82 10.85 -19.86
N ASN A 455 -9.89 10.39 -21.12
CA ASN A 455 -11.13 10.21 -21.87
C ASN A 455 -11.54 8.74 -21.87
N ILE A 456 -12.82 8.46 -21.68
CA ILE A 456 -13.36 7.09 -21.75
C ILE A 456 -13.69 6.74 -23.20
N THR A 457 -12.78 6.02 -23.85
CA THR A 457 -12.94 5.60 -25.25
C THR A 457 -13.33 4.12 -25.36
N GLN A 458 -13.13 3.35 -24.28
CA GLN A 458 -13.39 1.92 -24.16
C GLN A 458 -14.04 1.64 -22.79
N ASP A 459 -14.67 0.48 -22.60
CA ASP A 459 -15.27 0.07 -21.31
C ASP A 459 -14.17 -0.41 -20.34
N GLU A 460 -13.25 0.49 -20.00
CA GLU A 460 -12.34 0.34 -18.88
C GLU A 460 -13.14 0.61 -17.60
N THR A 461 -13.24 -0.40 -16.73
CA THR A 461 -14.11 -0.31 -15.56
C THR A 461 -13.53 0.59 -14.47
N ARG A 462 -12.21 0.81 -14.47
CA ARG A 462 -11.47 1.51 -13.41
C ARG A 462 -10.31 2.28 -14.03
N ILE A 463 -10.41 3.59 -14.06
CA ILE A 463 -9.41 4.47 -14.68
C ILE A 463 -8.45 4.95 -13.60
N HIS A 464 -7.19 4.55 -13.70
CA HIS A 464 -6.15 4.91 -12.74
C HIS A 464 -5.62 6.34 -12.99
N PHE A 465 -5.30 7.06 -11.91
CA PHE A 465 -4.57 8.33 -11.93
C PHE A 465 -3.51 8.31 -10.82
N GLY A 466 -2.25 8.60 -11.16
CA GLY A 466 -1.27 9.04 -10.17
C GLY A 466 -1.55 10.47 -9.73
N LEU A 467 -1.20 10.76 -8.48
CA LEU A 467 -1.52 12.00 -7.77
C LEU A 467 -0.27 12.68 -7.20
N GLY A 468 0.91 12.13 -7.48
CA GLY A 468 2.18 12.56 -6.91
C GLY A 468 2.10 12.70 -5.39
N PRO A 469 2.36 13.89 -4.82
CA PRO A 469 2.37 14.10 -3.38
C PRO A 469 0.97 14.35 -2.78
N TYR A 470 -0.11 14.34 -3.56
CA TYR A 470 -1.43 14.79 -3.08
C TYR A 470 -2.22 13.66 -2.40
N ASP A 471 -2.44 13.80 -1.09
CA ASP A 471 -3.24 12.84 -0.30
C ASP A 471 -4.75 12.94 -0.57
N ASN A 472 -5.21 14.08 -1.10
CA ASN A 472 -6.61 14.30 -1.45
C ASN A 472 -6.74 15.08 -2.76
N VAL A 473 -7.77 14.74 -3.55
CA VAL A 473 -8.07 15.35 -4.85
C VAL A 473 -9.56 15.58 -5.05
N ASP A 474 -9.90 16.45 -6.00
CA ASP A 474 -11.26 16.65 -6.51
C ASP A 474 -11.35 15.96 -7.89
N VAL A 475 -12.43 15.20 -8.14
CA VAL A 475 -12.67 14.51 -9.42
C VAL A 475 -13.88 15.12 -10.11
N VAL A 476 -13.73 15.48 -11.38
CA VAL A 476 -14.80 15.99 -12.24
C VAL A 476 -15.00 15.04 -13.40
N VAL A 477 -16.23 14.59 -13.60
CA VAL A 477 -16.64 13.77 -14.74
C VAL A 477 -17.60 14.57 -15.61
N SER A 478 -17.18 14.85 -16.84
CA SER A 478 -17.97 15.54 -17.85
C SER A 478 -18.49 14.53 -18.87
N TYR A 479 -19.82 14.39 -18.96
CA TYR A 479 -20.47 13.45 -19.88
C TYR A 479 -20.79 14.12 -21.23
N PRO A 480 -20.89 13.35 -22.34
CA PRO A 480 -21.22 13.90 -23.66
C PRO A 480 -22.59 14.59 -23.75
N ASP A 481 -23.50 14.35 -22.80
CA ASP A 481 -24.79 15.05 -22.74
C ASP A 481 -24.70 16.45 -22.10
N GLY A 482 -23.48 16.88 -21.71
CA GLY A 482 -23.18 18.15 -21.05
C GLY A 482 -23.39 18.12 -19.53
N THR A 483 -23.62 16.96 -18.93
CA THR A 483 -23.71 16.82 -17.48
C THR A 483 -22.32 16.74 -16.87
N ASP A 484 -22.08 17.56 -15.83
CA ASP A 484 -20.87 17.45 -15.01
C ASP A 484 -21.22 16.90 -13.62
N ILE A 485 -20.48 15.87 -13.19
CA ILE A 485 -20.54 15.34 -11.83
C ILE A 485 -19.20 15.61 -11.16
N MET A 486 -19.24 16.28 -10.01
CA MET A 486 -18.05 16.60 -9.22
C MET A 486 -18.05 15.83 -7.90
N ARG A 487 -16.87 15.36 -7.51
CA ARG A 487 -16.55 14.83 -6.19
C ARG A 487 -15.38 15.60 -5.63
N LYS A 488 -15.44 15.91 -4.35
CA LYS A 488 -14.43 16.72 -3.68
C LYS A 488 -13.76 15.96 -2.55
N ASN A 489 -12.50 16.29 -2.30
CA ASN A 489 -11.74 15.80 -1.16
C ASN A 489 -11.73 14.26 -1.07
N ILE A 490 -11.57 13.61 -2.22
CA ILE A 490 -11.35 12.17 -2.34
C ILE A 490 -9.93 11.88 -1.85
N ARG A 491 -9.80 11.00 -0.88
CA ARG A 491 -8.50 10.52 -0.39
C ARG A 491 -7.83 9.59 -1.40
N SER A 492 -6.51 9.60 -1.48
CA SER A 492 -5.71 8.66 -2.28
C SER A 492 -5.83 7.20 -1.77
N GLY A 493 -5.37 6.24 -2.59
CA GLY A 493 -5.25 4.82 -2.28
C GLY A 493 -6.54 4.01 -2.41
N GLN A 494 -7.48 4.43 -3.26
CA GLN A 494 -8.79 3.78 -3.37
C GLN A 494 -9.44 3.88 -4.75
N THR A 495 -10.44 3.03 -4.98
CA THR A 495 -11.35 3.12 -6.13
C THR A 495 -12.62 3.89 -5.72
N VAL A 496 -12.95 4.96 -6.45
CA VAL A 496 -14.14 5.78 -6.20
C VAL A 496 -15.22 5.53 -7.25
N LEU A 497 -16.46 5.42 -6.80
CA LEU A 497 -17.64 5.35 -7.67
C LEU A 497 -18.18 6.75 -7.94
N ILE A 498 -18.31 7.11 -9.22
CA ILE A 498 -19.02 8.31 -9.64
C ILE A 498 -20.45 7.90 -10.04
N ASN A 499 -21.45 8.52 -9.40
CA ASN A 499 -22.89 8.30 -9.59
C ASN A 499 -23.67 9.63 -9.50
N ASP A 500 -24.98 9.62 -9.80
CA ASP A 500 -25.81 10.84 -9.78
C ASP A 500 -26.03 11.42 -8.36
N SER A 501 -25.59 10.72 -7.32
CA SER A 501 -25.68 11.20 -5.94
C SER A 501 -24.71 12.37 -5.72
N ASN A 502 -25.00 13.25 -4.77
CA ASN A 502 -24.23 14.49 -4.54
C ASN A 502 -23.56 14.51 -3.15
N ASP A 503 -23.68 13.44 -2.40
CA ASP A 503 -23.21 13.29 -1.02
C ASP A 503 -21.72 12.95 -0.94
N GLY A 504 -21.11 12.51 -2.05
CA GLY A 504 -19.66 12.28 -2.15
C GLY A 504 -19.14 11.12 -1.29
N LEU A 505 -20.04 10.29 -0.76
CA LEU A 505 -19.74 9.18 0.14
C LEU A 505 -20.11 7.82 -0.46
N ASP A 506 -20.50 7.77 -1.72
CA ASP A 506 -20.81 6.53 -2.41
C ASP A 506 -19.55 5.86 -2.97
N MET A 507 -19.41 4.55 -2.78
CA MET A 507 -18.21 3.80 -3.14
C MET A 507 -18.52 2.47 -3.84
N VAL A 508 -17.49 1.85 -4.41
CA VAL A 508 -17.49 0.44 -4.83
C VAL A 508 -16.51 -0.33 -3.96
N GLY A 509 -16.83 -1.58 -3.68
CA GLY A 509 -15.89 -2.53 -3.09
C GLY A 509 -16.15 -3.94 -3.58
N TYR A 510 -15.32 -4.87 -3.11
CA TYR A 510 -15.43 -6.29 -3.43
C TYR A 510 -15.59 -7.09 -2.14
N GLU A 511 -16.38 -8.15 -2.19
CA GLU A 511 -16.61 -9.03 -1.05
C GLU A 511 -15.29 -9.52 -0.45
N LEU A 512 -15.16 -9.46 0.88
CA LEU A 512 -14.01 -9.96 1.66
C LEU A 512 -12.62 -9.38 1.30
N THR A 513 -12.58 -8.33 0.47
CA THR A 513 -11.37 -7.52 0.25
C THR A 513 -11.09 -6.60 1.45
N PRO A 514 -9.83 -6.26 1.76
CA PRO A 514 -9.44 -5.83 3.11
C PRO A 514 -10.22 -4.66 3.70
N TYR A 515 -10.56 -3.62 2.94
CA TYR A 515 -11.54 -2.59 3.32
C TYR A 515 -11.75 -1.56 2.19
N VAL A 516 -12.87 -0.84 2.26
CA VAL A 516 -13.06 0.49 1.68
C VAL A 516 -13.04 1.53 2.81
N GLU A 517 -12.41 2.69 2.60
CA GLU A 517 -12.25 3.73 3.62
C GLU A 517 -12.88 5.06 3.21
N TRP A 518 -13.57 5.69 4.16
CA TRP A 518 -14.05 7.06 4.03
C TRP A 518 -13.31 7.97 4.98
N SER A 519 -13.13 9.23 4.58
CA SER A 519 -12.53 10.28 5.42
C SER A 519 -13.47 11.48 5.51
N VAL A 520 -13.61 12.04 6.73
CA VAL A 520 -14.51 13.13 7.08
C VAL A 520 -13.75 14.16 7.89
N GLU A 521 -13.84 15.43 7.48
CA GLU A 521 -13.20 16.53 8.19
C GLU A 521 -14.02 16.97 9.42
N ASN A 522 -13.34 17.18 10.54
CA ASN A 522 -13.86 17.83 11.75
C ASN A 522 -12.77 18.71 12.39
N SER A 523 -12.20 19.62 11.59
CA SER A 523 -11.06 20.47 11.96
C SER A 523 -11.36 21.51 13.05
N ASP A 524 -12.65 21.82 13.28
CA ASP A 524 -13.08 22.76 14.32
C ASP A 524 -13.06 22.16 15.75
N TYR A 525 -12.84 20.85 15.90
CA TYR A 525 -12.81 20.21 17.21
C TYR A 525 -11.54 20.56 18.01
N THR A 526 -11.72 20.94 19.28
CA THR A 526 -10.64 21.46 20.14
C THR A 526 -10.30 20.58 21.35
N GLY A 527 -11.02 19.48 21.55
CA GLY A 527 -10.74 18.50 22.61
C GLY A 527 -9.67 17.47 22.21
N ASN A 528 -9.55 16.40 22.99
CA ASN A 528 -8.73 15.25 22.58
C ASN A 528 -9.49 14.44 21.52
N PRO A 529 -9.04 14.39 20.25
CA PRO A 529 -9.83 13.79 19.18
C PRO A 529 -10.12 12.30 19.43
N TYR A 530 -9.18 11.55 20.03
CA TYR A 530 -9.36 10.12 20.32
C TYR A 530 -10.48 9.83 21.34
N ASP A 531 -10.99 10.83 22.07
CA ASP A 531 -12.07 10.67 23.04
C ASP A 531 -13.46 10.76 22.43
N ILE A 532 -13.60 11.27 21.21
CA ILE A 532 -14.88 11.26 20.50
C ILE A 532 -15.26 9.80 20.21
N VAL A 533 -16.55 9.51 20.37
CA VAL A 533 -17.14 8.22 20.02
C VAL A 533 -18.09 8.46 18.85
N ALA A 534 -17.72 7.94 17.68
CA ALA A 534 -18.55 7.98 16.49
C ALA A 534 -18.62 6.56 15.91
N SER A 535 -19.82 6.16 15.47
CA SER A 535 -20.05 4.82 14.93
C SER A 535 -20.76 4.88 13.60
N VAL A 536 -20.52 3.89 12.76
CA VAL A 536 -21.14 3.74 11.44
C VAL A 536 -21.91 2.42 11.41
N THR A 537 -23.16 2.48 10.93
CA THR A 537 -23.99 1.29 10.75
C THR A 537 -24.25 1.07 9.27
N PHE A 538 -23.70 -0.01 8.72
CA PHE A 538 -23.94 -0.48 7.36
C PHE A 538 -25.12 -1.45 7.35
N THR A 539 -26.01 -1.30 6.37
CA THR A 539 -27.19 -2.16 6.19
C THR A 539 -27.28 -2.62 4.73
N HIS A 540 -27.28 -3.92 4.52
CA HIS A 540 -27.47 -4.50 3.19
C HIS A 540 -28.92 -4.32 2.74
N GLU A 541 -29.12 -3.85 1.51
CA GLU A 541 -30.44 -3.46 1.04
C GLU A 541 -31.39 -4.64 0.85
N GLU A 542 -30.91 -5.79 0.39
CA GLU A 542 -31.77 -6.96 0.13
C GLU A 542 -31.97 -7.81 1.40
N THR A 543 -30.87 -8.33 1.95
CA THR A 543 -30.89 -9.27 3.09
C THR A 543 -31.16 -8.61 4.44
N LYS A 544 -30.99 -7.28 4.54
CA LYS A 544 -31.06 -6.52 5.80
C LYS A 544 -30.01 -6.92 6.83
N ALA A 545 -28.91 -7.56 6.40
CA ALA A 545 -27.74 -7.76 7.24
C ALA A 545 -27.20 -6.41 7.72
N VAL A 546 -26.67 -6.36 8.94
CA VAL A 546 -26.16 -5.13 9.57
C VAL A 546 -24.75 -5.36 10.08
N HIS A 547 -23.85 -4.45 9.75
CA HIS A 547 -22.52 -4.34 10.37
C HIS A 547 -22.38 -3.00 11.04
N LYS A 548 -21.79 -3.00 12.23
CA LYS A 548 -21.53 -1.77 12.99
C LYS A 548 -20.06 -1.70 13.34
N THR A 549 -19.44 -0.58 13.02
CA THR A 549 -18.04 -0.26 13.32
C THR A 549 -17.92 1.14 13.90
N GLU A 550 -16.73 1.53 14.35
CA GLU A 550 -16.43 2.88 14.82
C GLU A 550 -15.65 3.69 13.78
N MET A 551 -15.79 5.02 13.87
CA MET A 551 -14.86 5.94 13.23
C MET A 551 -13.64 6.14 14.13
N PHE A 552 -12.49 6.43 13.54
CA PHE A 552 -11.26 6.71 14.25
C PHE A 552 -10.65 8.04 13.79
N TYR A 553 -9.92 8.70 14.68
CA TYR A 553 -9.12 9.86 14.31
C TYR A 553 -7.94 9.41 13.44
N ALA A 554 -7.84 9.95 12.23
CA ALA A 554 -6.72 9.71 11.32
C ALA A 554 -5.59 10.69 11.70
N ASP A 555 -5.59 11.89 11.12
CA ASP A 555 -4.67 12.97 11.43
C ASP A 555 -5.29 14.33 11.07
N GLN A 556 -4.65 15.45 11.45
CA GLN A 556 -5.00 16.82 11.00
C GLN A 556 -6.49 17.23 11.03
N GLY A 557 -7.27 16.69 11.98
CA GLY A 557 -8.72 16.97 12.07
C GLY A 557 -9.60 16.03 11.24
N MET A 558 -9.01 15.06 10.56
CA MET A 558 -9.68 14.02 9.78
C MET A 558 -10.07 12.83 10.63
N TRP A 559 -11.25 12.31 10.34
CA TRP A 559 -11.83 11.11 10.91
C TRP A 559 -12.08 10.11 9.79
N ALA A 560 -11.73 8.86 10.01
CA ALA A 560 -11.94 7.81 9.02
C ALA A 560 -12.83 6.69 9.56
N PHE A 561 -13.46 5.96 8.66
CA PHE A 561 -14.09 4.68 8.96
C PHE A 561 -13.93 3.75 7.77
N ARG A 562 -13.92 2.46 8.06
CA ARG A 562 -13.63 1.40 7.10
C ARG A 562 -14.75 0.39 7.07
N PHE A 563 -14.96 -0.24 5.93
CA PHE A 563 -15.93 -1.31 5.76
C PHE A 563 -15.37 -2.44 4.89
N THR A 564 -15.50 -3.66 5.41
CA THR A 564 -15.19 -4.90 4.72
C THR A 564 -16.46 -5.69 4.54
N ALA A 565 -16.92 -5.79 3.29
CA ALA A 565 -18.18 -6.44 2.99
C ALA A 565 -18.06 -7.97 3.13
N THR A 566 -19.09 -8.60 3.68
CA THR A 566 -19.13 -10.06 3.86
C THR A 566 -20.11 -10.77 2.92
N GLN A 567 -20.71 -10.01 1.99
CA GLN A 567 -21.62 -10.49 0.96
C GLN A 567 -21.80 -9.41 -0.12
N PRO A 568 -22.02 -9.80 -1.39
CA PRO A 568 -22.20 -8.88 -2.50
C PRO A 568 -23.59 -8.22 -2.48
N GLY A 569 -23.72 -7.12 -3.23
CA GLY A 569 -24.94 -6.34 -3.38
C GLY A 569 -24.82 -4.93 -2.80
N GLN A 570 -25.95 -4.20 -2.83
CA GLN A 570 -26.01 -2.81 -2.38
C GLN A 570 -26.07 -2.72 -0.85
N TRP A 571 -25.23 -1.87 -0.28
CA TRP A 571 -25.25 -1.49 1.13
C TRP A 571 -25.48 0.01 1.26
N SER A 572 -26.08 0.40 2.37
CA SER A 572 -26.21 1.80 2.78
C SER A 572 -25.65 1.98 4.18
N PHE A 573 -25.16 3.17 4.53
CA PHE A 573 -24.68 3.44 5.87
C PHE A 573 -25.23 4.73 6.47
N THR A 574 -25.17 4.80 7.80
CA THR A 574 -25.45 6.03 8.55
C THR A 574 -24.51 6.17 9.73
N THR A 575 -23.95 7.36 9.92
CA THR A 575 -23.06 7.67 11.05
C THR A 575 -23.83 8.21 12.26
N THR A 576 -23.29 8.00 13.46
CA THR A 576 -23.84 8.52 14.73
C THR A 576 -22.71 9.00 15.62
N SER A 577 -22.79 10.24 16.08
CA SER A 577 -21.81 10.86 16.98
C SER A 577 -22.47 11.96 17.82
N GLN A 578 -21.81 12.36 18.91
CA GLN A 578 -22.16 13.60 19.62
C GLN A 578 -21.62 14.85 18.89
N GLU A 579 -20.59 14.68 18.06
CA GLU A 579 -20.03 15.75 17.24
C GLU A 579 -20.86 15.92 15.97
N ALA A 580 -21.33 17.14 15.72
CA ALA A 580 -22.25 17.44 14.63
C ALA A 580 -21.66 17.12 13.25
N ALA A 581 -20.35 17.34 13.04
CA ALA A 581 -19.66 17.06 11.79
C ALA A 581 -19.61 15.56 11.44
N LEU A 582 -19.69 14.69 12.45
CA LEU A 582 -19.53 13.23 12.31
C LEU A 582 -20.86 12.48 12.44
N ASN A 583 -21.98 13.19 12.57
CA ASN A 583 -23.28 12.60 12.92
C ASN A 583 -24.30 12.75 11.79
N GLY A 584 -24.97 11.65 11.44
CA GLY A 584 -26.04 11.64 10.46
C GLY A 584 -25.57 11.73 9.01
N LEU A 585 -24.29 11.46 8.75
CA LEU A 585 -23.77 11.26 7.40
C LEU A 585 -24.33 9.95 6.84
N THR A 586 -24.66 9.94 5.56
CA THR A 586 -25.19 8.79 4.84
C THR A 586 -24.44 8.59 3.54
N GLY A 587 -24.38 7.36 3.08
CA GLY A 587 -23.84 7.00 1.77
C GLY A 587 -24.18 5.56 1.43
N GLN A 588 -23.79 5.12 0.26
CA GLN A 588 -24.01 3.78 -0.26
C GLN A 588 -22.71 3.12 -0.70
N ILE A 589 -22.70 1.80 -0.74
CA ILE A 589 -21.59 1.04 -1.33
C ILE A 589 -22.12 -0.16 -2.08
N LEU A 590 -21.73 -0.27 -3.36
CA LEU A 590 -22.00 -1.44 -4.19
C LEU A 590 -20.87 -2.43 -4.03
N ILE A 591 -21.20 -3.67 -3.63
CA ILE A 591 -20.22 -4.74 -3.41
C ILE A 591 -20.33 -5.77 -4.53
N TYR A 592 -19.24 -5.96 -5.27
CA TYR A 592 -19.10 -7.04 -6.25
C TYR A 592 -18.68 -8.36 -5.57
N PRO A 593 -19.11 -9.52 -6.09
CA PRO A 593 -18.69 -10.81 -5.56
C PRO A 593 -17.18 -11.01 -5.74
N ASN A 594 -16.53 -11.65 -4.79
CA ASN A 594 -15.14 -12.10 -4.94
C ASN A 594 -15.06 -13.50 -4.34
N ALA A 595 -14.94 -14.49 -5.23
CA ALA A 595 -14.92 -15.90 -4.85
C ALA A 595 -13.55 -16.37 -4.31
N ASN A 596 -12.49 -15.61 -4.58
CA ASN A 596 -11.10 -16.00 -4.36
C ASN A 596 -10.53 -15.43 -3.05
N ALA A 597 -11.20 -14.44 -2.45
CA ALA A 597 -10.75 -13.80 -1.21
C ALA A 597 -10.74 -14.80 -0.03
N PRO A 598 -9.61 -14.98 0.69
CA PRO A 598 -9.53 -15.80 1.90
C PRO A 598 -10.55 -15.42 2.98
N GLY A 599 -10.81 -14.12 3.13
CA GLY A 599 -11.66 -13.55 4.17
C GLY A 599 -11.05 -13.63 5.57
N PHE A 600 -11.91 -13.51 6.58
CA PHE A 600 -11.52 -13.50 7.99
C PHE A 600 -11.11 -14.89 8.48
N MET A 601 -10.32 -14.93 9.55
CA MET A 601 -10.05 -16.17 10.27
C MET A 601 -11.36 -16.71 10.90
N THR A 602 -11.53 -18.02 10.83
CA THR A 602 -12.63 -18.77 11.44
C THR A 602 -12.14 -20.12 11.95
N ASN A 603 -13.05 -21.02 12.33
CA ASN A 603 -12.72 -22.36 12.77
C ASN A 603 -13.74 -23.41 12.31
N PHE A 604 -13.26 -24.65 12.20
CA PHE A 604 -14.07 -25.85 12.02
C PHE A 604 -13.80 -26.78 13.21
N GLY A 605 -14.58 -26.59 14.29
CA GLY A 605 -14.29 -27.23 15.57
C GLY A 605 -12.92 -26.78 16.09
N SER A 606 -11.97 -27.71 16.21
CA SER A 606 -10.63 -27.43 16.71
C SER A 606 -9.62 -26.97 15.64
N LYS A 607 -10.05 -26.84 14.38
CA LYS A 607 -9.17 -26.43 13.27
C LYS A 607 -9.35 -24.96 12.97
N TRP A 608 -8.25 -24.29 12.63
CA TRP A 608 -8.27 -22.95 12.05
C TRP A 608 -8.80 -23.01 10.62
N GLY A 609 -9.50 -21.95 10.18
CA GLY A 609 -10.07 -21.88 8.85
C GLY A 609 -10.27 -20.46 8.35
N ARG A 610 -10.77 -20.35 7.12
CA ARG A 610 -11.01 -19.09 6.40
C ARG A 610 -12.48 -18.93 6.02
N THR A 611 -13.05 -17.75 6.22
CA THR A 611 -14.49 -17.53 5.93
C THR A 611 -14.79 -17.54 4.43
N GLY A 612 -13.89 -17.03 3.59
CA GLY A 612 -14.12 -16.91 2.15
C GLY A 612 -13.94 -18.22 1.40
N THR A 613 -12.81 -18.90 1.60
CA THR A 613 -12.54 -20.19 0.91
C THR A 613 -13.19 -21.39 1.58
N ASN A 614 -13.63 -21.26 2.84
CA ASN A 614 -14.22 -22.36 3.62
C ASN A 614 -13.26 -23.56 3.78
N GLU A 615 -11.96 -23.28 3.83
CA GLU A 615 -10.86 -24.25 3.97
C GLU A 615 -10.20 -24.17 5.34
N ALA A 616 -9.69 -25.32 5.81
CA ALA A 616 -8.90 -25.38 7.03
C ALA A 616 -7.42 -25.14 6.70
N PHE A 617 -6.69 -24.53 7.63
CA PHE A 617 -5.25 -24.34 7.52
C PHE A 617 -4.58 -24.46 8.88
N ILE A 618 -3.25 -24.44 8.93
CA ILE A 618 -2.48 -24.65 10.16
C ILE A 618 -1.55 -23.46 10.39
N PRO A 619 -1.89 -22.52 11.29
CA PRO A 619 -1.06 -21.34 11.51
C PRO A 619 0.31 -21.69 12.11
N GLN A 620 1.39 -21.50 11.35
CA GLN A 620 2.77 -21.65 11.79
C GLN A 620 3.47 -20.30 11.63
N TYR A 621 3.56 -19.55 12.74
CA TYR A 621 4.07 -18.19 12.73
C TYR A 621 5.57 -18.13 12.93
N VAL A 622 6.24 -17.24 12.21
CA VAL A 622 7.63 -16.86 12.46
C VAL A 622 7.69 -15.77 13.52
N MET A 623 8.63 -15.88 14.46
CA MET A 623 8.94 -14.80 15.40
C MET A 623 9.47 -13.60 14.61
N TYR A 624 8.68 -12.53 14.62
CA TYR A 624 8.95 -11.31 13.88
C TYR A 624 9.35 -10.14 14.79
N GLY A 625 9.84 -9.06 14.17
CA GLY A 625 10.16 -7.81 14.86
C GLY A 625 8.91 -7.09 15.38
N GLY A 626 9.11 -6.03 16.17
CA GLY A 626 8.01 -5.15 16.58
C GLY A 626 7.74 -4.05 15.55
N PRO A 627 6.63 -3.31 15.66
CA PRO A 627 6.23 -2.25 14.71
C PRO A 627 7.33 -1.26 14.32
N GLN A 628 8.20 -0.90 15.25
CA GLN A 628 9.32 0.01 15.00
C GLN A 628 10.38 -0.52 14.01
N ASP A 629 10.42 -1.83 13.79
CA ASP A 629 11.43 -2.49 12.96
C ASP A 629 11.02 -2.51 11.47
N TYR A 630 9.74 -2.27 11.16
CA TYR A 630 9.17 -2.35 9.82
C TYR A 630 8.24 -1.18 9.45
N HIS A 631 8.00 -0.22 10.33
CA HIS A 631 7.25 1.01 10.00
C HIS A 631 7.91 1.75 8.82
N ASN A 632 7.13 2.10 7.80
CA ASN A 632 7.58 2.77 6.57
C ASN A 632 8.71 2.00 5.86
N ASN A 633 8.60 0.67 5.81
CA ASN A 633 9.60 -0.18 5.18
C ASN A 633 8.94 -1.40 4.50
N PRO A 634 8.12 -1.19 3.46
CA PRO A 634 7.39 -2.25 2.77
C PRO A 634 8.34 -3.27 2.14
N ALA A 635 9.44 -2.80 1.55
CA ALA A 635 10.49 -3.65 0.97
C ALA A 635 11.06 -4.67 1.97
N LYS A 636 11.16 -4.33 3.25
CA LYS A 636 11.55 -5.29 4.29
C LYS A 636 10.47 -6.35 4.50
N ILE A 637 9.21 -5.95 4.58
CA ILE A 637 8.06 -6.86 4.78
C ILE A 637 8.01 -7.86 3.62
N GLU A 638 8.13 -7.38 2.38
CA GLU A 638 8.15 -8.21 1.17
C GLU A 638 9.34 -9.17 1.12
N ALA A 639 10.55 -8.70 1.43
CA ALA A 639 11.73 -9.56 1.50
C ALA A 639 11.57 -10.67 2.55
N ASP A 640 10.94 -10.35 3.69
CA ASP A 640 10.66 -11.32 4.74
C ASP A 640 9.51 -12.27 4.34
N ILE A 641 8.47 -11.81 3.63
CA ILE A 641 7.43 -12.66 3.03
C ILE A 641 8.05 -13.65 2.06
N GLN A 642 8.88 -13.17 1.14
CA GLN A 642 9.58 -14.01 0.17
C GLN A 642 10.43 -15.07 0.88
N THR A 643 11.20 -14.66 1.89
CA THR A 643 12.05 -15.58 2.65
C THR A 643 11.24 -16.60 3.46
N PHE A 644 10.29 -16.15 4.28
CA PHE A 644 9.68 -17.00 5.30
C PHE A 644 8.38 -17.67 4.85
N ILE A 645 7.57 -17.01 4.02
CA ILE A 645 6.31 -17.55 3.53
C ILE A 645 6.55 -18.31 2.23
N VAL A 646 7.15 -17.67 1.22
CA VAL A 646 7.32 -18.27 -0.10
C VAL A 646 8.40 -19.36 -0.09
N GLU A 647 9.62 -19.05 0.33
CA GLU A 647 10.75 -19.98 0.28
C GLU A 647 10.69 -21.04 1.39
N HIS A 648 10.35 -20.66 2.63
CA HIS A 648 10.31 -21.62 3.74
C HIS A 648 8.94 -22.29 3.92
N GLY A 649 7.83 -21.65 3.55
CA GLY A 649 6.49 -22.22 3.70
C GLY A 649 5.84 -22.01 5.09
N PHE A 650 6.27 -21.02 5.88
CA PHE A 650 5.49 -20.60 7.04
C PHE A 650 4.20 -19.91 6.62
N THR A 651 3.19 -19.91 7.47
CA THR A 651 1.89 -19.31 7.13
C THR A 651 1.77 -17.86 7.59
N GLY A 652 2.83 -17.27 8.16
CA GLY A 652 2.88 -15.85 8.49
C GLY A 652 3.71 -15.50 9.72
N PHE A 653 3.41 -14.37 10.37
CA PHE A 653 4.29 -13.73 11.34
C PHE A 653 3.63 -13.49 12.70
N ASN A 654 4.41 -13.59 13.78
CA ASN A 654 4.03 -13.18 15.12
C ASN A 654 4.79 -11.90 15.50
N THR A 655 4.09 -10.77 15.62
CA THR A 655 4.64 -9.45 15.95
C THR A 655 4.28 -9.00 17.38
N PRO A 656 5.26 -8.66 18.23
CA PRO A 656 5.01 -8.13 19.56
C PRO A 656 4.91 -6.59 19.60
N VAL A 657 3.83 -6.06 20.19
CA VAL A 657 3.57 -4.61 20.25
C VAL A 657 3.95 -4.01 21.61
N PHE A 658 3.30 -4.46 22.70
CA PHE A 658 3.44 -3.92 24.05
C PHE A 658 3.10 -2.42 24.11
N CYS A 659 3.87 -1.62 24.85
CA CYS A 659 3.54 -0.22 25.08
C CYS A 659 3.76 0.68 23.85
N ARG A 660 4.20 0.07 22.74
CA ARG A 660 4.27 0.72 21.43
C ARG A 660 2.91 1.19 20.93
N TRP A 661 1.82 0.57 21.40
CA TRP A 661 0.47 1.09 21.21
C TRP A 661 0.32 2.59 21.51
N PHE A 662 1.17 3.16 22.38
CA PHE A 662 1.10 4.56 22.82
C PHE A 662 2.33 5.40 22.45
N ASP A 663 3.43 4.77 22.04
CA ASP A 663 4.64 5.41 21.52
C ASP A 663 5.49 4.32 20.86
N ILE A 664 5.59 4.31 19.52
CA ILE A 664 6.26 3.24 18.76
C ILE A 664 7.70 2.96 19.23
N ALA A 665 8.37 3.95 19.80
CA ALA A 665 9.74 3.81 20.31
C ALA A 665 9.82 3.14 21.69
N GLN A 666 8.72 3.08 22.44
CA GLN A 666 8.70 2.63 23.83
C GLN A 666 8.12 1.23 23.98
N ARG A 667 9.00 0.27 24.26
CA ARG A 667 8.60 -1.09 24.64
C ARG A 667 7.90 -1.14 26.01
N SER A 668 8.41 -0.39 26.99
CA SER A 668 7.89 -0.39 28.37
C SER A 668 6.98 0.80 28.61
N CYS A 669 5.84 0.55 29.24
CA CYS A 669 4.85 1.54 29.60
C CYS A 669 5.38 2.43 30.72
N ASN A 670 6.40 2.00 31.46
CA ASN A 670 7.08 2.80 32.49
C ASN A 670 7.88 3.97 31.90
N ASP A 671 8.35 3.85 30.66
CA ASP A 671 9.13 4.88 29.98
C ASP A 671 8.24 6.00 29.40
N ILE A 672 6.94 5.73 29.25
CA ILE A 672 5.94 6.72 28.83
C ILE A 672 5.57 7.61 30.02
N ARG A 673 5.81 8.91 29.87
CA ARG A 673 5.58 9.92 30.94
C ARG A 673 4.16 10.48 30.95
N LEU A 674 3.34 10.17 29.95
CA LEU A 674 1.96 10.62 29.85
C LEU A 674 1.08 9.90 30.88
N THR A 675 0.20 10.67 31.53
CA THR A 675 -0.79 10.14 32.48
C THR A 675 -2.08 9.68 31.82
N ASP A 676 -2.33 10.14 30.60
CA ASP A 676 -3.46 9.77 29.76
C ASP A 676 -2.96 9.68 28.30
N PRO A 677 -2.34 8.55 27.90
CA PRO A 677 -1.74 8.41 26.58
C PRO A 677 -2.82 8.18 25.51
N ASN A 678 -2.53 8.65 24.29
CA ASN A 678 -3.32 8.35 23.10
C ASN A 678 -2.64 7.23 22.29
N PRO A 679 -3.40 6.48 21.48
CA PRO A 679 -2.83 5.55 20.51
C PRO A 679 -1.79 6.25 19.62
N ASP A 680 -0.66 5.58 19.41
CA ASP A 680 0.40 6.04 18.51
C ASP A 680 0.09 5.59 17.08
N GLN A 681 -0.18 6.55 16.20
CA GLN A 681 -0.64 6.29 14.84
C GLN A 681 0.35 5.45 14.01
N LYS A 682 1.67 5.68 14.19
CA LYS A 682 2.72 4.97 13.45
C LYS A 682 2.71 3.46 13.72
N THR A 683 2.37 3.09 14.95
CA THR A 683 2.21 1.69 15.32
C THR A 683 1.07 1.03 14.56
N PHE A 684 -0.04 1.76 14.33
CA PHE A 684 -1.16 1.25 13.53
C PHE A 684 -0.81 1.21 12.05
N GLU A 685 -0.19 2.25 11.50
CA GLU A 685 0.31 2.27 10.11
C GLU A 685 1.20 1.07 9.81
N ALA A 686 2.19 0.80 10.69
CA ALA A 686 3.08 -0.35 10.53
C ALA A 686 2.31 -1.69 10.57
N LEU A 687 1.37 -1.85 11.50
CA LEU A 687 0.58 -3.08 11.63
C LEU A 687 -0.35 -3.28 10.43
N GLU A 688 -0.97 -2.21 9.94
CA GLU A 688 -1.83 -2.21 8.74
C GLU A 688 -1.02 -2.69 7.53
N GLU A 689 0.16 -2.11 7.31
CA GLU A 689 1.09 -2.48 6.25
C GLU A 689 1.50 -3.96 6.34
N LEU A 690 1.92 -4.42 7.53
CA LEU A 690 2.27 -5.83 7.75
C LEU A 690 1.08 -6.78 7.47
N ILE A 691 -0.11 -6.45 7.98
CA ILE A 691 -1.31 -7.30 7.81
C ILE A 691 -1.70 -7.38 6.34
N LEU A 692 -1.73 -6.25 5.63
CA LEU A 692 -2.15 -6.19 4.24
C LEU A 692 -1.20 -6.98 3.33
N HIS A 693 0.11 -6.75 3.42
CA HIS A 693 1.09 -7.46 2.59
C HIS A 693 1.10 -8.97 2.89
N VAL A 694 1.00 -9.35 4.16
CA VAL A 694 0.97 -10.78 4.54
C VAL A 694 -0.33 -11.44 4.10
N TYR A 695 -1.47 -10.74 4.17
CA TYR A 695 -2.75 -11.24 3.68
C TYR A 695 -2.77 -11.40 2.17
N GLN A 696 -2.22 -10.43 1.41
CA GLN A 696 -1.99 -10.54 -0.03
C GLN A 696 -1.11 -11.75 -0.36
N ALA A 697 -0.12 -12.06 0.49
CA ALA A 697 0.70 -13.27 0.38
C ALA A 697 0.04 -14.57 0.85
N GLY A 698 -1.28 -14.58 1.07
CA GLY A 698 -2.01 -15.75 1.55
C GLY A 698 -1.60 -16.18 2.96
N GLY A 699 -0.94 -15.33 3.73
CA GLY A 699 -0.52 -15.56 5.10
C GLY A 699 -1.47 -14.99 6.16
N VAL A 700 -1.05 -15.07 7.43
CA VAL A 700 -1.76 -14.48 8.57
C VAL A 700 -0.80 -13.85 9.58
N VAL A 701 -1.23 -12.77 10.25
CA VAL A 701 -0.45 -12.11 11.31
C VAL A 701 -1.03 -12.45 12.69
N HIS A 702 -0.16 -12.81 13.62
CA HIS A 702 -0.50 -12.89 15.04
C HIS A 702 0.10 -11.71 15.80
N ILE A 703 -0.72 -11.01 16.57
CA ILE A 703 -0.30 -9.85 17.37
C ILE A 703 -0.20 -10.26 18.83
N TRP A 704 0.95 -9.99 19.45
CA TRP A 704 1.08 -9.99 20.91
C TRP A 704 0.88 -8.58 21.45
N ALA A 705 -0.30 -8.36 22.04
CA ALA A 705 -0.68 -7.04 22.52
C ALA A 705 0.16 -6.61 23.74
N TRP A 706 0.34 -7.50 24.72
CA TRP A 706 0.99 -7.19 25.99
C TRP A 706 1.97 -8.27 26.45
N GLY A 707 2.70 -7.96 27.50
CA GLY A 707 3.69 -8.86 28.08
C GLY A 707 3.69 -8.85 29.61
N ASP A 708 4.89 -8.97 30.15
CA ASP A 708 5.18 -9.30 31.54
C ASP A 708 5.21 -8.04 32.42
N ASP A 709 4.70 -8.14 33.65
CA ASP A 709 4.57 -7.03 34.60
C ASP A 709 5.93 -6.51 35.07
N SER A 710 6.91 -7.40 35.23
CA SER A 710 8.25 -7.05 35.68
C SER A 710 9.01 -6.14 34.71
N ARG A 711 8.64 -6.19 33.42
CA ARG A 711 9.20 -5.35 32.35
C ARG A 711 8.34 -4.12 32.05
N GLY A 712 7.20 -3.98 32.72
CA GLY A 712 6.24 -2.90 32.47
C GLY A 712 5.66 -2.94 31.06
N GLU A 713 5.48 -4.12 30.46
CA GLU A 713 4.95 -4.31 29.10
C GLU A 713 3.41 -4.38 29.08
N ASN A 714 2.73 -3.70 30.00
CA ASN A 714 1.27 -3.78 30.19
C ASN A 714 0.63 -2.43 30.55
N PRO A 715 -0.69 -2.25 30.34
CA PRO A 715 -1.36 -0.96 30.49
C PRO A 715 -1.81 -0.66 31.93
N LYS A 716 -1.53 -1.53 32.92
CA LYS A 716 -2.10 -1.48 34.28
C LYS A 716 -1.92 -0.12 34.98
N ARG A 717 -0.83 0.60 34.69
CA ARG A 717 -0.56 1.93 35.27
C ARG A 717 -1.61 2.99 34.92
N TRP A 718 -2.35 2.84 33.82
CA TRP A 718 -3.47 3.70 33.42
C TRP A 718 -4.84 3.09 33.77
N GLY A 719 -4.84 1.89 34.35
CA GLY A 719 -6.02 1.13 34.73
C GLY A 719 -6.54 0.24 33.59
N ILE A 720 -6.75 -1.04 33.91
CA ILE A 720 -7.32 -2.02 32.97
C ILE A 720 -8.78 -1.66 32.69
N ASN A 721 -9.13 -1.63 31.41
CA ASN A 721 -10.44 -1.27 30.89
C ASN A 721 -10.94 0.11 31.39
N GLN A 722 -10.02 1.06 31.62
CA GLN A 722 -10.31 2.46 31.96
C GLN A 722 -10.17 3.36 30.72
N ALA A 723 -10.21 4.69 30.88
CA ALA A 723 -10.30 5.64 29.76
C ALA A 723 -9.25 5.43 28.65
N ALA A 724 -7.96 5.43 28.98
CA ALA A 724 -6.88 5.26 28.00
C ALA A 724 -6.90 3.88 27.32
N ASP A 725 -7.18 2.82 28.08
CA ASP A 725 -7.24 1.45 27.57
C ASP A 725 -8.49 1.24 26.69
N ARG A 726 -9.64 1.80 27.06
CA ARG A 726 -10.87 1.78 26.23
C ARG A 726 -10.71 2.59 24.95
N ARG A 727 -10.00 3.72 25.02
CA ARG A 727 -9.61 4.50 23.85
C ARG A 727 -8.76 3.65 22.89
N LEU A 728 -7.75 2.94 23.41
CA LEU A 728 -6.93 2.03 22.61
C LEU A 728 -7.74 0.88 22.01
N GLN A 729 -8.57 0.19 22.79
CA GLN A 729 -9.40 -0.93 22.30
C GLN A 729 -10.34 -0.51 21.17
N ARG A 730 -11.00 0.65 21.30
CA ARG A 730 -11.85 1.20 20.23
C ARG A 730 -11.03 1.53 19.00
N TYR A 731 -9.83 2.08 19.18
CA TYR A 731 -8.93 2.42 18.07
C TYR A 731 -8.42 1.17 17.34
N ILE A 732 -8.06 0.10 18.07
CA ILE A 732 -7.74 -1.22 17.50
C ILE A 732 -8.93 -1.77 16.71
N ALA A 733 -10.12 -1.76 17.31
CA ALA A 733 -11.32 -2.27 16.67
C ALA A 733 -11.70 -1.50 15.40
N ALA A 734 -11.60 -0.16 15.43
CA ALA A 734 -11.95 0.70 14.31
C ALA A 734 -10.95 0.61 13.14
N ARG A 735 -9.64 0.53 13.45
CA ARG A 735 -8.57 0.51 12.43
C ARG A 735 -8.26 -0.88 11.89
N LEU A 736 -8.02 -1.84 12.79
CA LEU A 736 -7.60 -3.19 12.43
C LEU A 736 -8.77 -4.16 12.28
N GLY A 737 -9.92 -3.89 12.91
CA GLY A 737 -11.11 -4.73 12.83
C GLY A 737 -11.64 -5.02 11.41
N PRO A 738 -11.67 -4.03 10.50
CA PRO A 738 -12.01 -4.28 9.10
C PRO A 738 -11.01 -5.20 8.37
N LEU A 739 -9.75 -5.26 8.80
CA LEU A 739 -8.73 -6.05 8.13
C LEU A 739 -8.93 -7.55 8.37
N PRO A 740 -9.01 -8.39 7.34
CA PRO A 740 -8.90 -9.84 7.47
C PRO A 740 -7.44 -10.25 7.74
N GLY A 741 -7.22 -11.56 7.95
CA GLY A 741 -5.85 -12.10 7.96
C GLY A 741 -5.06 -11.94 9.26
N TRP A 742 -5.69 -11.64 10.40
CA TRP A 742 -4.96 -11.55 11.67
C TRP A 742 -5.71 -12.11 12.87
N SER A 743 -4.94 -12.42 13.91
CA SER A 743 -5.40 -12.81 15.24
C SER A 743 -4.57 -12.10 16.31
N MET A 744 -5.06 -12.03 17.55
CA MET A 744 -4.32 -11.37 18.63
C MET A 744 -4.38 -12.16 19.93
N GLY A 745 -3.23 -12.29 20.57
CA GLY A 745 -3.11 -12.65 21.96
C GLY A 745 -3.08 -11.39 22.80
N TYR A 746 -3.88 -11.33 23.88
CA TYR A 746 -3.67 -10.35 24.95
C TYR A 746 -2.25 -10.46 25.51
N GLY A 747 -1.57 -11.58 25.27
CA GLY A 747 -0.14 -11.72 25.42
C GLY A 747 0.21 -12.78 26.45
N TYR A 748 1.36 -12.59 27.09
CA TYR A 748 1.94 -13.58 27.99
C TYR A 748 2.10 -13.10 29.43
N ASP A 749 2.24 -14.08 30.35
CA ASP A 749 2.39 -13.86 31.80
C ASP A 749 1.25 -12.98 32.38
N LEU A 750 0.06 -13.02 31.76
CA LEU A 750 -1.11 -12.20 32.09
C LEU A 750 -1.60 -12.39 33.53
N TRP A 751 -1.47 -13.60 34.07
CA TRP A 751 -1.86 -13.93 35.45
C TRP A 751 -1.12 -13.10 36.52
N GLU A 752 -0.01 -12.44 36.17
CA GLU A 752 0.72 -11.57 37.08
C GLU A 752 -0.03 -10.26 37.37
N TRP A 753 -0.91 -9.83 36.46
CA TRP A 753 -1.44 -8.48 36.49
C TRP A 753 -2.92 -8.32 36.09
N VAL A 754 -3.55 -9.34 35.51
CA VAL A 754 -5.00 -9.35 35.18
C VAL A 754 -5.69 -10.61 35.73
N SER A 755 -6.87 -10.44 36.32
CA SER A 755 -7.74 -11.55 36.73
C SER A 755 -8.62 -12.07 35.58
N SER A 756 -9.20 -13.26 35.74
CA SER A 756 -10.13 -13.85 34.76
C SER A 756 -11.35 -12.96 34.46
N GLU A 757 -11.90 -12.32 35.50
CA GLU A 757 -13.06 -11.40 35.37
C GLU A 757 -12.65 -10.12 34.63
N GLU A 758 -11.53 -9.49 35.03
CA GLU A 758 -11.02 -8.29 34.35
C GLU A 758 -10.69 -8.57 32.88
N LEU A 759 -10.07 -9.71 32.57
CA LEU A 759 -9.77 -10.11 31.20
C LEU A 759 -11.05 -10.34 30.38
N THR A 760 -12.06 -10.94 30.99
CA THR A 760 -13.37 -11.17 30.33
C THR A 760 -14.07 -9.85 30.05
N ASP A 761 -14.07 -8.91 30.99
CA ASP A 761 -14.63 -7.57 30.80
C ASP A 761 -13.85 -6.76 29.76
N TRP A 762 -12.54 -6.93 29.72
CA TRP A 762 -11.66 -6.30 28.73
C TRP A 762 -11.97 -6.82 27.32
N HIS A 763 -12.04 -8.14 27.17
CA HIS A 763 -12.46 -8.79 25.93
C HIS A 763 -13.85 -8.37 25.48
N ASN A 764 -14.85 -8.46 26.35
CA ASN A 764 -16.22 -8.11 26.00
C ASN A 764 -16.35 -6.65 25.52
N TYR A 765 -15.56 -5.75 26.10
CA TYR A 765 -15.54 -4.35 25.66
C TYR A 765 -14.99 -4.25 24.23
N MET A 766 -13.74 -4.66 23.99
CA MET A 766 -13.14 -4.58 22.66
C MET A 766 -13.94 -5.34 21.59
N TYR A 767 -14.39 -6.56 21.91
CA TYR A 767 -15.12 -7.41 20.97
C TYR A 767 -16.45 -6.81 20.53
N ALA A 768 -17.12 -6.05 21.39
CA ALA A 768 -18.34 -5.33 21.04
C ALA A 768 -18.13 -4.19 20.02
N HIS A 769 -16.88 -3.80 19.76
CA HIS A 769 -16.53 -2.71 18.84
C HIS A 769 -15.96 -3.19 17.49
N PHE A 770 -15.57 -4.46 17.34
CA PHE A 770 -14.89 -4.92 16.12
C PHE A 770 -15.75 -4.85 14.85
N GLY A 771 -17.04 -5.18 14.91
CA GLY A 771 -17.90 -5.24 13.72
C GLY A 771 -17.70 -6.49 12.83
N TRP A 772 -16.60 -7.21 13.00
CA TRP A 772 -16.24 -8.47 12.31
C TRP A 772 -15.75 -9.53 13.32
N PRO A 773 -15.82 -10.83 12.99
CA PRO A 773 -15.25 -11.88 13.83
C PRO A 773 -13.72 -11.77 13.84
N HIS A 774 -13.14 -11.79 15.03
CA HIS A 774 -11.69 -11.78 15.25
C HIS A 774 -11.29 -12.82 16.26
N TYR A 775 -10.13 -13.43 16.06
CA TYR A 775 -9.65 -14.48 16.96
C TYR A 775 -8.77 -13.88 18.05
N LEU A 776 -9.35 -13.77 19.24
CA LEU A 776 -8.64 -13.32 20.43
C LEU A 776 -8.32 -14.47 21.36
N GLY A 777 -7.17 -14.38 22.00
CA GLY A 777 -6.73 -15.35 22.99
C GLY A 777 -5.92 -14.72 24.10
N ALA A 778 -5.64 -15.54 25.10
CA ALA A 778 -4.94 -15.10 26.29
C ALA A 778 -4.16 -16.28 26.85
N ARG A 779 -2.83 -16.20 26.72
CA ARG A 779 -1.97 -17.30 27.08
C ARG A 779 -2.06 -17.62 28.57
N SER A 780 -2.34 -18.89 28.86
CA SER A 780 -2.43 -19.40 30.23
C SER A 780 -1.08 -19.67 30.90
N HIS A 781 -1.13 -20.10 32.16
CA HIS A 781 0.02 -20.39 33.00
C HIS A 781 0.95 -21.44 32.39
N LYS A 782 2.25 -21.32 32.69
CA LYS A 782 3.31 -22.25 32.31
C LYS A 782 2.96 -23.70 32.63
N ASN A 783 3.09 -24.56 31.62
CA ASN A 783 2.82 -26.00 31.67
C ASN A 783 1.40 -26.36 32.14
N SER A 784 0.42 -25.51 31.83
CA SER A 784 -1.01 -25.79 32.02
C SER A 784 -1.76 -25.67 30.69
N LEU A 785 -2.78 -26.52 30.51
CA LEU A 785 -3.73 -26.44 29.39
C LEU A 785 -5.04 -25.73 29.79
N ASP A 786 -5.09 -25.17 30.99
CA ASP A 786 -6.21 -24.34 31.44
C ASP A 786 -6.26 -23.03 30.63
N GLN A 787 -7.37 -22.30 30.63
CA GLN A 787 -7.44 -20.94 30.09
C GLN A 787 -7.66 -19.93 31.22
N LEU A 788 -7.14 -18.71 31.02
CA LEU A 788 -7.43 -17.59 31.94
C LEU A 788 -8.89 -17.14 31.85
N SER A 789 -9.50 -17.20 30.66
CA SER A 789 -10.91 -16.94 30.44
C SER A 789 -11.44 -17.82 29.32
N GLU A 790 -12.65 -18.34 29.49
CA GLU A 790 -13.34 -19.11 28.46
C GLU A 790 -14.00 -18.23 27.39
N ALA A 791 -13.95 -16.90 27.54
CA ALA A 791 -14.47 -15.97 26.54
C ALA A 791 -13.64 -15.92 25.24
N MET A 792 -12.38 -16.36 25.29
CA MET A 792 -11.46 -16.32 24.15
C MET A 792 -11.91 -17.25 23.00
N GLU A 793 -11.72 -16.82 21.75
CA GLU A 793 -12.08 -17.58 20.55
C GLU A 793 -11.18 -18.81 20.32
N TYR A 794 -9.90 -18.73 20.68
CA TYR A 794 -8.98 -19.88 20.62
C TYR A 794 -8.43 -20.26 21.99
N SER A 795 -8.05 -21.54 22.10
CA SER A 795 -7.40 -22.09 23.28
C SER A 795 -5.89 -21.90 23.19
N SER A 796 -5.28 -21.19 24.14
CA SER A 796 -3.83 -20.96 24.14
C SER A 796 -3.13 -21.18 25.47
N TYR A 797 -1.89 -21.64 25.37
CA TYR A 797 -1.11 -22.15 26.49
C TYR A 797 0.40 -22.00 26.26
N GLU A 798 1.18 -22.07 27.34
CA GLU A 798 2.63 -22.18 27.29
C GLU A 798 3.05 -23.60 27.67
N GLN A 799 3.65 -24.33 26.73
CA GLN A 799 4.28 -25.62 26.99
C GLN A 799 5.64 -25.68 26.31
N HIS A 800 6.68 -26.07 27.05
CA HIS A 800 8.00 -26.24 26.45
C HIS A 800 8.08 -27.61 25.80
N ARG A 801 8.52 -27.65 24.54
CA ARG A 801 8.71 -28.87 23.74
C ARG A 801 7.51 -29.83 23.79
N PRO A 802 6.28 -29.37 23.46
CA PRO A 802 5.12 -30.25 23.40
C PRO A 802 5.38 -31.39 22.40
N ASP A 803 5.05 -32.60 22.81
CA ASP A 803 5.02 -33.77 21.94
C ASP A 803 3.64 -33.95 21.32
N TYR A 804 3.53 -34.90 20.38
CA TYR A 804 2.27 -35.26 19.73
C TYR A 804 1.11 -35.48 20.72
N ASN A 805 1.32 -36.21 21.81
CA ASN A 805 0.27 -36.50 22.79
C ASN A 805 -0.19 -35.24 23.54
N THR A 806 0.73 -34.30 23.78
CA THR A 806 0.40 -33.02 24.40
C THR A 806 -0.46 -32.16 23.47
N TYR A 807 -0.17 -32.15 22.17
CA TYR A 807 -1.02 -31.48 21.19
C TYR A 807 -2.42 -32.10 21.11
N ILE A 808 -2.52 -33.44 21.04
CA ILE A 808 -3.82 -34.15 21.06
C ILE A 808 -4.63 -33.76 22.29
N LYS A 809 -4.02 -33.84 23.47
CA LYS A 809 -4.70 -33.51 24.74
C LYS A 809 -5.20 -32.06 24.76
N THR A 810 -4.49 -31.14 24.12
CA THR A 810 -4.91 -29.75 24.01
C THR A 810 -6.21 -29.64 23.24
N ILE A 811 -6.28 -30.26 22.06
CA ILE A 811 -7.48 -30.26 21.22
C ILE A 811 -8.65 -30.95 21.93
N GLU A 812 -8.40 -32.08 22.59
CA GLU A 812 -9.43 -32.81 23.37
C GLU A 812 -9.98 -31.99 24.54
N THR A 813 -9.22 -31.02 25.06
CA THR A 813 -9.66 -30.19 26.19
C THR A 813 -10.76 -29.20 25.76
N ARG A 814 -10.70 -28.68 24.53
CA ARG A 814 -11.67 -27.72 23.95
C ARG A 814 -11.88 -28.01 22.45
N PRO A 815 -12.58 -29.11 22.10
CA PRO A 815 -12.76 -29.53 20.71
C PRO A 815 -13.56 -28.54 19.86
N GLU A 816 -14.25 -27.58 20.48
CA GLU A 816 -15.01 -26.52 19.83
C GLU A 816 -14.19 -25.28 19.49
N LYS A 817 -12.93 -25.19 19.95
CA LYS A 817 -12.04 -24.04 19.72
C LYS A 817 -10.75 -24.48 19.05
N PRO A 818 -10.19 -23.68 18.12
CA PRO A 818 -8.87 -23.94 17.63
C PRO A 818 -7.82 -23.75 18.73
N SER A 819 -6.70 -24.44 18.59
CA SER A 819 -5.64 -24.49 19.60
C SER A 819 -4.37 -23.80 19.14
N PHE A 820 -3.68 -23.15 20.08
CA PHE A 820 -2.43 -22.42 19.86
C PHE A 820 -1.43 -22.73 21.00
N SER A 821 -0.32 -23.40 20.68
CA SER A 821 0.87 -23.40 21.54
C SER A 821 1.57 -22.06 21.43
N GLU A 822 1.14 -21.11 22.25
CA GLU A 822 1.54 -19.70 22.18
C GLU A 822 2.88 -19.46 22.93
N ASP A 823 3.85 -20.37 22.75
CA ASP A 823 5.23 -20.23 23.20
C ASP A 823 6.19 -20.10 22.01
N ARG A 824 7.40 -19.61 22.28
CA ARG A 824 8.46 -19.36 21.29
C ARG A 824 9.42 -20.54 21.21
N PHE A 825 9.26 -21.35 20.18
CA PHE A 825 10.16 -22.47 19.87
C PHE A 825 11.38 -21.97 19.10
N ARG A 826 12.50 -21.85 19.82
CA ARG A 826 13.68 -21.13 19.35
C ARG A 826 14.89 -22.02 19.12
N ILE A 827 15.61 -21.74 18.04
CA ILE A 827 16.99 -22.20 17.81
C ILE A 827 17.96 -21.12 18.34
N ARG A 828 18.93 -21.50 19.17
CA ARG A 828 19.95 -20.63 19.80
C ARG A 828 21.28 -21.36 19.99
N ASP A 829 22.39 -20.61 20.01
CA ASP A 829 23.74 -21.18 20.22
C ASP A 829 23.98 -21.62 21.67
N GLU A 830 23.50 -20.83 22.63
CA GLU A 830 23.53 -21.17 24.05
C GLU A 830 22.22 -21.83 24.47
N GLY A 831 22.17 -23.16 24.31
CA GLY A 831 20.97 -23.96 24.55
C GLY A 831 20.47 -23.90 26.00
N ARG A 832 19.24 -23.42 26.18
CA ARG A 832 18.41 -23.72 27.35
C ARG A 832 17.65 -25.02 27.09
N ASP A 833 17.21 -25.71 28.14
CA ASP A 833 16.51 -26.99 28.02
C ASP A 833 15.24 -26.95 27.13
N LYS A 834 14.64 -25.77 26.99
CA LYS A 834 13.45 -25.53 26.18
C LYS A 834 13.71 -25.16 24.71
N ASP A 835 14.98 -24.99 24.34
CA ASP A 835 15.34 -24.61 22.97
C ASP A 835 15.25 -25.80 22.03
N TYR A 836 14.93 -25.48 20.79
CA TYR A 836 14.77 -26.40 19.69
C TYR A 836 16.05 -26.46 18.86
N THR A 837 16.35 -27.62 18.31
CA THR A 837 17.22 -27.76 17.14
C THR A 837 16.40 -27.62 15.86
N MET A 838 17.07 -27.51 14.71
CA MET A 838 16.39 -27.56 13.41
C MET A 838 15.59 -28.86 13.23
N GLU A 839 16.08 -29.97 13.77
CA GLU A 839 15.38 -31.26 13.72
C GLU A 839 14.13 -31.26 14.62
N ASP A 840 14.21 -30.66 15.81
CA ASP A 840 13.05 -30.47 16.68
C ASP A 840 12.00 -29.55 16.02
N THR A 841 12.42 -28.49 15.31
CA THR A 841 11.51 -27.58 14.61
C THR A 841 10.74 -28.33 13.54
N ARG A 842 11.44 -29.09 12.68
CA ARG A 842 10.79 -29.93 11.67
C ARG A 842 9.80 -30.89 12.31
N ARG A 843 10.21 -31.67 13.32
CA ARG A 843 9.32 -32.65 13.98
C ARG A 843 8.12 -31.97 14.65
N GLY A 844 8.32 -30.83 15.29
CA GLY A 844 7.25 -30.07 15.94
C GLY A 844 6.19 -29.57 14.96
N LEU A 845 6.58 -29.12 13.77
CA LEU A 845 5.66 -28.76 12.68
C LEU A 845 4.76 -29.96 12.32
N TRP A 846 5.37 -31.10 11.96
CA TRP A 846 4.64 -32.33 11.62
C TRP A 846 3.75 -32.83 12.76
N GLN A 847 4.26 -32.89 14.00
CA GLN A 847 3.48 -33.36 15.15
C GLN A 847 2.27 -32.46 15.44
N SER A 848 2.41 -31.13 15.33
CA SER A 848 1.31 -30.19 15.57
C SER A 848 0.21 -30.29 14.50
N ALA A 849 0.60 -30.53 13.25
CA ALA A 849 -0.34 -30.73 12.14
C ALA A 849 -1.06 -32.06 12.26
N MET A 850 -0.32 -33.14 12.49
CA MET A 850 -0.87 -34.49 12.67
C MET A 850 -1.79 -34.62 13.88
N ALA A 851 -1.65 -33.73 14.87
CA ALA A 851 -2.56 -33.68 16.01
C ALA A 851 -3.93 -33.04 15.69
N GLY A 852 -4.12 -32.49 14.48
CA GLY A 852 -5.33 -31.80 14.07
C GLY A 852 -5.13 -30.30 13.83
N GLY A 853 -3.89 -29.82 13.71
CA GLY A 853 -3.59 -28.45 13.29
C GLY A 853 -3.47 -27.44 14.43
N VAL A 854 -2.57 -27.68 15.39
CA VAL A 854 -2.28 -26.71 16.48
C VAL A 854 -1.33 -25.62 15.98
N ALA A 855 -1.68 -24.35 16.24
CA ALA A 855 -0.85 -23.20 15.86
C ALA A 855 0.39 -23.06 16.75
N ASN A 856 1.51 -22.55 16.21
CA ASN A 856 2.77 -22.37 16.96
C ASN A 856 3.56 -21.13 16.51
N ILE A 857 4.54 -20.72 17.32
CA ILE A 857 5.49 -19.64 17.02
C ILE A 857 6.93 -20.18 17.00
N TRP A 858 7.60 -20.01 15.86
CA TRP A 858 8.94 -20.53 15.59
C TRP A 858 9.95 -19.40 15.43
N GLY A 859 11.16 -19.55 15.97
CA GLY A 859 12.23 -18.58 15.69
C GLY A 859 13.62 -19.15 15.56
N ASN A 860 14.34 -18.76 14.51
CA ASN A 860 15.77 -18.98 14.42
C ASN A 860 16.50 -17.71 14.87
N VAL A 861 17.05 -17.72 16.09
CA VAL A 861 17.77 -16.58 16.65
C VAL A 861 19.19 -16.98 17.04
N ALA A 862 19.74 -17.97 16.36
CA ALA A 862 21.16 -18.29 16.41
C ALA A 862 21.97 -17.08 15.92
N ASP A 863 23.08 -16.78 16.58
CA ASP A 863 24.00 -15.66 16.35
C ASP A 863 23.39 -14.25 16.47
N ALA A 864 22.11 -14.12 16.83
CA ALA A 864 21.42 -12.83 16.88
C ALA A 864 21.76 -12.05 18.18
N PRO A 865 22.11 -10.75 18.10
CA PRO A 865 22.27 -9.92 19.28
C PRO A 865 20.98 -9.92 20.12
N GLY A 866 21.10 -10.20 21.42
CA GLY A 866 19.93 -10.22 22.29
C GLY A 866 19.01 -11.44 22.13
N ALA A 867 19.46 -12.55 21.52
CA ALA A 867 18.71 -13.81 21.42
C ALA A 867 18.11 -14.33 22.75
N ASN A 868 18.63 -13.83 23.89
CA ASN A 868 18.14 -14.11 25.23
C ASN A 868 16.92 -13.27 25.68
N GLU A 869 16.64 -12.15 25.02
CA GLU A 869 15.53 -11.23 25.31
C GLU A 869 14.20 -11.71 24.73
N GLY A 870 14.25 -12.66 23.78
CA GLY A 870 13.10 -13.40 23.27
C GLY A 870 12.16 -12.61 22.35
N LEU A 871 12.58 -11.45 21.87
CA LEU A 871 11.83 -10.62 20.92
C LEU A 871 12.67 -10.25 19.69
N THR A 872 13.79 -10.94 19.53
CA THR A 872 14.64 -10.83 18.34
C THR A 872 13.91 -11.50 17.18
N ALA A 873 13.81 -10.78 16.06
CA ALA A 873 13.27 -11.33 14.82
C ALA A 873 14.11 -12.53 14.35
N SER A 874 13.47 -13.46 13.66
CA SER A 874 14.13 -14.66 13.14
C SER A 874 15.08 -14.32 12.00
N ALA A 875 16.24 -14.97 11.98
CA ALA A 875 17.06 -15.10 10.79
C ALA A 875 16.49 -16.21 9.88
N PRO A 876 16.84 -16.22 8.57
CA PRO A 876 16.51 -17.32 7.67
C PRO A 876 16.93 -18.68 8.26
N TYR A 877 16.11 -19.71 8.04
CA TYR A 877 16.42 -21.04 8.56
C TYR A 877 17.51 -21.72 7.71
N PRO A 878 18.48 -22.44 8.31
CA PRO A 878 19.58 -23.04 7.55
C PRO A 878 19.16 -24.12 6.54
N ASN A 879 18.04 -24.82 6.81
CA ASN A 879 17.50 -25.89 5.95
C ASN A 879 16.03 -25.57 5.60
N PRO A 880 15.78 -24.57 4.72
CA PRO A 880 14.43 -24.08 4.43
C PRO A 880 13.53 -25.15 3.78
N GLU A 881 14.12 -26.01 2.95
CA GLU A 881 13.45 -27.15 2.28
C GLU A 881 12.72 -28.09 3.23
N TRP A 882 13.19 -28.22 4.49
CA TRP A 882 12.53 -29.08 5.48
C TRP A 882 11.18 -28.52 5.92
N ILE A 883 11.08 -27.19 5.97
CA ILE A 883 9.85 -26.48 6.31
C ILE A 883 8.97 -26.42 5.06
N LYS A 884 9.56 -26.16 3.89
CA LYS A 884 8.81 -26.09 2.62
C LYS A 884 8.15 -27.43 2.30
N THR A 885 8.84 -28.54 2.54
CA THR A 885 8.29 -29.90 2.36
C THR A 885 7.10 -30.18 3.29
N TYR A 886 7.14 -29.68 4.53
CA TYR A 886 5.97 -29.73 5.43
C TYR A 886 4.81 -28.90 4.86
N ALA A 887 5.10 -27.68 4.43
CA ALA A 887 4.10 -26.74 3.94
C ALA A 887 3.38 -27.29 2.70
N THR A 888 4.14 -27.66 1.66
CA THR A 888 3.60 -28.22 0.42
C THR A 888 2.78 -29.48 0.67
N PHE A 889 3.24 -30.39 1.54
CA PHE A 889 2.49 -31.61 1.85
C PHE A 889 1.12 -31.33 2.49
N PHE A 890 1.04 -30.40 3.44
CA PHE A 890 -0.23 -30.11 4.12
C PHE A 890 -1.13 -29.16 3.33
N ASP A 891 -0.59 -28.33 2.45
CA ASP A 891 -1.38 -27.51 1.53
C ASP A 891 -2.25 -28.38 0.61
N GLU A 892 -1.69 -29.47 0.09
CA GLU A 892 -2.39 -30.40 -0.81
C GLU A 892 -3.29 -31.43 -0.09
N HIS A 893 -3.06 -31.67 1.21
CA HIS A 893 -3.62 -32.84 1.90
C HIS A 893 -4.39 -32.53 3.18
N PHE A 894 -4.28 -31.34 3.78
CA PHE A 894 -4.98 -31.02 5.02
C PHE A 894 -6.40 -30.51 4.77
N THR A 895 -7.40 -31.36 5.01
CA THR A 895 -8.81 -30.98 4.86
C THR A 895 -9.50 -30.81 6.21
N LYS A 896 -10.56 -29.99 6.24
CA LYS A 896 -11.29 -29.66 7.47
C LYS A 896 -11.96 -30.84 8.17
N ASP A 897 -12.14 -31.95 7.48
CA ASP A 897 -12.76 -33.19 7.98
C ASP A 897 -11.75 -34.25 8.45
N LEU A 898 -10.44 -33.97 8.42
CA LEU A 898 -9.41 -34.86 8.96
C LEU A 898 -9.39 -34.81 10.49
N GLU A 899 -9.46 -35.95 11.17
CA GLU A 899 -9.35 -36.04 12.62
C GLU A 899 -8.24 -36.99 13.07
N PRO A 900 -7.62 -36.77 14.24
CA PRO A 900 -6.64 -37.69 14.78
C PRO A 900 -7.19 -39.09 14.96
N CYS A 901 -6.46 -40.07 14.43
CA CYS A 901 -6.88 -41.46 14.43
C CYS A 901 -6.02 -42.30 15.40
N THR A 902 -6.64 -43.24 16.13
CA THR A 902 -5.96 -44.07 17.16
C THR A 902 -5.97 -45.57 16.88
N ASN A 903 -6.80 -46.03 15.94
CA ASN A 903 -7.00 -47.47 15.66
C ASN A 903 -6.30 -47.97 14.40
N VAL A 904 -5.67 -47.08 13.62
CA VAL A 904 -5.11 -47.40 12.29
C VAL A 904 -3.59 -47.50 12.32
N SER A 905 -2.93 -46.76 13.23
CA SER A 905 -1.48 -46.75 13.37
C SER A 905 -1.09 -46.57 14.83
N GLU A 906 0.05 -47.15 15.22
CA GLU A 906 0.73 -46.82 16.49
C GLU A 906 1.53 -45.50 16.40
N SER A 907 1.55 -44.87 15.21
CA SER A 907 2.19 -43.58 14.92
C SER A 907 1.16 -42.45 14.79
N ALA A 908 1.60 -41.21 14.63
CA ALA A 908 0.72 -40.08 14.40
C ALA A 908 -0.10 -40.29 13.12
N CYS A 909 -1.42 -40.02 13.20
CA CYS A 909 -2.37 -40.35 12.14
C CYS A 909 -3.52 -39.34 12.07
N LEU A 910 -3.92 -38.98 10.86
CA LEU A 910 -5.17 -38.30 10.54
C LEU A 910 -6.04 -39.17 9.63
N GLU A 911 -7.35 -39.13 9.82
CA GLU A 911 -8.35 -39.87 9.05
C GLU A 911 -9.54 -38.93 8.71
N SER A 912 -10.02 -38.96 7.47
CA SER A 912 -11.22 -38.21 7.09
C SER A 912 -12.49 -38.85 7.64
N THR A 913 -13.51 -38.04 7.94
CA THR A 913 -14.79 -38.55 8.48
C THR A 913 -15.51 -39.60 7.62
N ASP A 914 -15.24 -39.64 6.32
CA ASP A 914 -15.78 -40.62 5.37
C ASP A 914 -14.88 -41.86 5.17
N ASN A 915 -13.75 -41.93 5.87
CA ASN A 915 -12.72 -42.96 5.77
C ASN A 915 -12.16 -43.09 4.32
N ALA A 916 -12.16 -42.01 3.55
CA ALA A 916 -11.60 -41.98 2.19
C ALA A 916 -10.19 -41.38 2.13
N ARG A 917 -9.69 -40.76 3.20
CA ARG A 917 -8.36 -40.17 3.28
C ARG A 917 -7.67 -40.53 4.59
N TYR A 918 -6.37 -40.80 4.49
CA TYR A 918 -5.50 -41.04 5.63
C TYR A 918 -4.18 -40.31 5.45
N ILE A 919 -3.65 -39.78 6.54
CA ILE A 919 -2.28 -39.30 6.63
C ILE A 919 -1.60 -40.02 7.78
N LEU A 920 -0.38 -40.52 7.56
CA LEU A 920 0.47 -41.12 8.59
C LEU A 920 1.79 -40.38 8.64
N TYR A 921 2.34 -40.20 9.84
CA TYR A 921 3.67 -39.65 10.05
C TYR A 921 4.42 -40.47 11.07
N GLN A 922 5.65 -40.86 10.74
CA GLN A 922 6.50 -41.67 11.61
C GLN A 922 7.96 -41.25 11.53
N GLU A 923 8.54 -41.01 12.70
CA GLU A 923 9.93 -40.56 12.88
C GLU A 923 10.91 -41.74 12.92
N GLU A 924 12.12 -41.56 12.37
CA GLU A 924 13.23 -42.53 12.39
C GLU A 924 12.80 -43.99 12.18
N THR A 925 12.03 -44.24 11.11
CA THR A 925 11.46 -45.57 10.86
C THR A 925 12.04 -46.26 9.64
N ALA A 926 12.16 -47.58 9.75
CA ALA A 926 12.51 -48.49 8.66
C ALA A 926 11.29 -49.25 8.12
N SER A 927 10.10 -49.01 8.66
CA SER A 927 8.85 -49.61 8.19
C SER A 927 7.62 -48.86 8.69
N ILE A 928 6.59 -48.72 7.85
CA ILE A 928 5.32 -48.09 8.21
C ILE A 928 4.19 -49.10 7.97
N THR A 929 3.30 -49.25 8.96
CA THR A 929 2.09 -50.08 8.82
C THR A 929 0.92 -49.22 8.36
N LEU A 930 0.40 -49.50 7.17
CA LEU A 930 -0.76 -48.85 6.56
C LEU A 930 -2.04 -49.58 7.00
N GLY A 931 -2.49 -49.35 8.23
CA GLY A 931 -3.62 -50.09 8.82
C GLY A 931 -4.96 -49.94 8.10
N PHE A 932 -5.09 -48.99 7.16
CA PHE A 932 -6.25 -48.77 6.32
C PHE A 932 -6.24 -49.58 5.01
N ALA A 933 -5.07 -50.04 4.55
CA ALA A 933 -4.86 -50.61 3.22
C ALA A 933 -4.96 -52.15 3.21
N ASN A 934 -6.17 -52.69 3.43
CA ASN A 934 -6.42 -54.13 3.25
C ASN A 934 -6.43 -54.56 1.77
N ASP A 935 -6.75 -53.63 0.85
CA ASP A 935 -6.70 -53.79 -0.61
C ASP A 935 -6.04 -52.54 -1.21
N VAL A 936 -4.73 -52.60 -1.43
CA VAL A 936 -3.88 -51.46 -1.81
C VAL A 936 -4.30 -50.83 -3.13
N ASP A 937 -4.82 -51.63 -4.07
CA ASP A 937 -5.18 -51.16 -5.42
C ASP A 937 -6.41 -50.22 -5.40
N GLN A 938 -7.11 -50.11 -4.26
CA GLN A 938 -8.22 -49.16 -4.06
C GLN A 938 -7.75 -47.77 -3.61
N TRP A 939 -6.45 -47.57 -3.40
CA TRP A 939 -5.89 -46.34 -2.85
C TRP A 939 -4.85 -45.75 -3.81
N ASN A 940 -4.88 -44.44 -3.96
CA ASN A 940 -3.74 -43.67 -4.40
C ASN A 940 -2.90 -43.34 -3.16
N ILE A 941 -1.69 -43.88 -3.07
CA ILE A 941 -0.81 -43.75 -1.90
C ILE A 941 0.49 -43.10 -2.33
N ILE A 942 0.85 -42.02 -1.65
CA ILE A 942 2.13 -41.32 -1.83
C ILE A 942 2.89 -41.28 -0.51
N ALA A 943 4.22 -41.26 -0.59
CA ALA A 943 5.10 -41.07 0.56
C ALA A 943 6.11 -39.96 0.30
N VAL A 944 6.43 -39.20 1.34
CA VAL A 944 7.39 -38.08 1.29
C VAL A 944 8.41 -38.22 2.40
N ASP A 945 9.69 -38.02 2.05
CA ASP A 945 10.79 -37.95 3.01
C ASP A 945 10.87 -36.53 3.57
N THR A 946 10.51 -36.37 4.84
CA THR A 946 10.39 -35.03 5.44
C THR A 946 11.74 -34.32 5.62
N LYS A 947 12.87 -35.02 5.42
CA LYS A 947 14.25 -34.48 5.52
C LYS A 947 14.83 -34.03 4.17
N LYS A 948 14.04 -34.06 3.09
CA LYS A 948 14.46 -33.74 1.72
C LYS A 948 13.49 -32.75 1.06
N PRO A 949 13.88 -32.09 -0.05
CA PRO A 949 12.94 -31.32 -0.86
C PRO A 949 11.71 -32.15 -1.24
N TYR A 950 10.56 -31.49 -1.35
CA TYR A 950 9.28 -32.16 -1.59
C TYR A 950 9.35 -33.03 -2.85
N GLN A 951 9.10 -34.32 -2.66
CA GLN A 951 9.05 -35.28 -3.74
C GLN A 951 8.12 -36.42 -3.33
N GLU A 952 7.02 -36.55 -4.07
CA GLU A 952 6.12 -37.67 -3.91
C GLU A 952 6.73 -38.97 -4.44
N ILE A 953 6.69 -40.01 -3.62
CA ILE A 953 7.04 -41.37 -3.99
C ILE A 953 5.74 -42.17 -4.07
N PRO A 954 5.24 -42.50 -5.28
CA PRO A 954 4.03 -43.30 -5.40
C PRO A 954 4.29 -44.72 -4.87
N LEU A 955 3.40 -45.20 -4.02
CA LEU A 955 3.43 -46.56 -3.47
C LEU A 955 2.39 -47.42 -4.17
N ASN A 956 2.82 -48.57 -4.69
CA ASN A 956 1.94 -49.58 -5.28
C ASN A 956 2.08 -50.93 -4.58
N SER A 957 1.30 -51.91 -5.00
CA SER A 957 1.29 -53.27 -4.43
C SER A 957 2.66 -53.99 -4.48
N GLN A 958 3.61 -53.55 -5.32
CA GLN A 958 4.99 -54.08 -5.31
C GLN A 958 5.88 -53.45 -4.24
N ASN A 959 5.53 -52.25 -3.76
CA ASN A 959 6.25 -51.56 -2.69
C ASN A 959 5.84 -52.04 -1.30
N LEU A 960 4.72 -52.77 -1.19
CA LEU A 960 4.12 -53.18 0.07
C LEU A 960 4.23 -54.70 0.27
N SER A 961 4.56 -55.10 1.50
CA SER A 961 4.48 -56.49 1.96
C SER A 961 3.23 -56.67 2.81
N GLY A 962 2.09 -56.88 2.16
CA GLY A 962 0.78 -56.80 2.83
C GLY A 962 0.42 -55.33 3.08
N SER A 963 0.08 -54.98 4.32
CA SER A 963 -0.16 -53.59 4.74
C SER A 963 1.10 -52.86 5.22
N VAL A 964 2.29 -53.45 5.07
CA VAL A 964 3.54 -52.86 5.58
C VAL A 964 4.39 -52.34 4.42
N TRP A 965 4.73 -51.06 4.48
CA TRP A 965 5.72 -50.43 3.62
C TRP A 965 7.10 -50.47 4.26
N VAL A 966 8.13 -50.77 3.47
CA VAL A 966 9.54 -50.68 3.89
C VAL A 966 10.21 -49.57 3.07
N PRO A 967 10.44 -48.39 3.66
CA PRO A 967 11.12 -47.30 2.98
C PRO A 967 12.54 -47.69 2.52
N PRO A 968 13.10 -47.00 1.51
CA PRO A 968 14.42 -47.32 0.98
C PRO A 968 15.57 -47.13 1.98
N TYR A 969 15.36 -46.35 3.04
CA TYR A 969 16.31 -46.08 4.11
C TYR A 969 15.59 -45.52 5.35
N LEU A 970 16.30 -45.48 6.48
CA LEU A 970 15.84 -44.91 7.74
C LEU A 970 15.67 -43.39 7.60
N SER A 971 14.45 -42.87 7.77
CA SER A 971 14.16 -41.43 7.80
C SER A 971 12.88 -41.15 8.59
N ASP A 972 12.47 -39.88 8.63
CA ASP A 972 11.16 -39.44 9.09
C ASP A 972 10.26 -39.31 7.86
N TRP A 973 9.19 -40.11 7.83
CA TRP A 973 8.38 -40.32 6.63
C TRP A 973 6.92 -39.91 6.87
N ALA A 974 6.34 -39.23 5.89
CA ALA A 974 4.92 -38.96 5.81
C ALA A 974 4.29 -39.78 4.66
N VAL A 975 3.07 -40.26 4.86
CA VAL A 975 2.31 -41.02 3.86
C VAL A 975 0.91 -40.42 3.79
N ALA A 976 0.46 -40.03 2.59
CA ALA A 976 -0.92 -39.69 2.33
C ALA A 976 -1.56 -40.78 1.46
N ALA A 977 -2.81 -41.13 1.77
CA ALA A 977 -3.58 -42.08 0.99
C ALA A 977 -4.98 -41.52 0.75
N THR A 978 -5.41 -41.52 -0.51
CA THR A 978 -6.77 -41.16 -0.91
C THR A 978 -7.39 -42.32 -1.66
N LYS A 979 -8.64 -42.65 -1.32
CA LYS A 979 -9.35 -43.75 -1.97
C LYS A 979 -9.66 -43.41 -3.42
N ASN A 980 -9.41 -44.35 -4.33
CA ASN A 980 -9.78 -44.21 -5.74
C ASN A 980 -11.32 -44.10 -5.84
N GLN A 981 -11.81 -43.00 -6.40
CA GLN A 981 -13.25 -42.78 -6.62
C GLN A 981 -13.77 -43.54 -7.84
#